data_AF-A0A498M061-F1
#
_entry.id   AF-A0A498M061-F1
#
_cell.length_a   1.000
_cell.length_b   1.000
_cell.length_c   1.000
_cell.angle_alpha   90.00
_cell.angle_beta   90.00
_cell.angle_gamma   90.00
#
_symmetry.space_group_name_H-M   'P 1'
#
loop_
_entity.id
_entity.type
_entity.pdbx_description
1 polymer ?
#
loop_
_entity_poly.entity_id
_entity_poly.type
_entity_poly.pdbx_seq_one_letter_code
_entity_poly.pdbx_strand_id
1 'polypeptide(L)'
;MRRILVVTTCLYIIRFRSDFCFCIHLLISGPLVVGIMAGYLYYLLPAVGGYALTSLYFLKNPHILHKKKRTAFHCTHISHRGGCGERIENTMEAFTHAVEVGTEMLEIDCHLTKDGHVVVSHDENLLRQTGQDINISSLNLEELPPYKETLEVTFKAGHFSTGSDRKIALLEDVFRKFPHTAVNIEVKENNRISDLVKKYNREGTSVWASVDSTIMKNCRKTNSSMPYMFTVKRGLQLLLLYYTGLLPFVPLGESFLQFYMPQIINREYIPEMWILRSSLVTSLIERITLRKGMFKHLTDRGIQSNPQYSKSRIGFVHRFNRIVESTRFIRTIHMVKQTKAKTFQAYLDSCHRRYSCVHCRAHLANHDDLISKSFQGSQGRAYLFNSVYVEEHIQRTGVAIETQGFSFVTSGRKRESLTGNATLHLYPHFKPLQEFKGVSEYLSTEICTSRQKRFSLVTFVDTPGLVDGDMKYPFDVDQAILWLGELCDLILVFFDPMGQALCKRTLNIVEKLNEKQGDRLRFYLSKADEAGGESDRQRVMMQIVQELCKRPGLNKCGFDMPTIYVPNPNKPSRCVNQIEEVCRTIEKTINQTVQNTLNSLEKDCNLITETATETLNNDRQVSIENRRSRFKGCLLGMLGFTVPLLLLVTLVLGSFSKEILELMLGNSGIEALTLYVERCALQGEGHCGDRTKPTFSGKEKRQLQEKLEYVQEVVKTKKKNLYEEYLRQSVGDQDMN
;
A
#
# COMPACT_ATOMS: atom_id res chain seq x y z
N MET A 1 7.40 20.92 57.69
CA MET A 1 8.66 20.18 57.44
C MET A 1 9.01 20.24 55.94
N ARG A 2 9.77 21.24 55.45
CA ARG A 2 10.07 21.38 53.99
C ARG A 2 11.41 22.07 53.62
N ARG A 3 12.38 22.19 54.54
CA ARG A 3 13.64 22.96 54.34
C ARG A 3 14.94 22.29 54.86
N ILE A 4 14.98 20.96 54.99
CA ILE A 4 16.15 20.26 55.58
C ILE A 4 17.00 19.49 54.54
N LEU A 5 16.43 19.06 53.41
CA LEU A 5 17.11 18.16 52.45
C LEU A 5 17.96 18.84 51.35
N VAL A 6 18.42 20.09 51.56
CA VAL A 6 19.21 20.84 50.57
C VAL A 6 20.51 21.43 51.15
N VAL A 7 20.58 21.65 52.47
CA VAL A 7 21.74 22.26 53.13
C VAL A 7 22.94 21.28 53.20
N THR A 8 22.67 19.98 53.35
CA THR A 8 23.68 18.92 53.51
C THR A 8 24.59 18.75 52.28
N THR A 9 24.11 19.06 51.08
CA THR A 9 24.87 18.87 49.83
C THR A 9 25.82 20.04 49.53
N CYS A 10 25.46 21.27 49.91
CA CYS A 10 26.32 22.45 49.65
C CYS A 10 27.50 22.56 50.64
N LEU A 11 27.35 22.11 51.88
CA LEU A 11 28.44 22.16 52.87
C LEU A 11 29.62 21.24 52.52
N TYR A 12 29.40 20.17 51.75
CA TYR A 12 30.47 19.27 51.29
C TYR A 12 31.36 19.88 50.20
N ILE A 13 30.89 20.91 49.48
CA ILE A 13 31.62 21.52 48.36
C ILE A 13 32.51 22.68 48.84
N ILE A 14 32.11 23.41 49.89
CA ILE A 14 32.85 24.59 50.37
C ILE A 14 34.12 24.21 51.15
N ARG A 15 34.20 23.00 51.73
CA ARG A 15 35.44 22.51 52.37
C ARG A 15 36.48 21.97 51.36
N PHE A 16 36.18 21.95 50.07
CA PHE A 16 37.02 21.39 49.01
C PHE A 16 37.98 22.41 48.37
N ARG A 17 38.53 23.35 49.16
CA ARG A 17 39.31 24.49 48.63
C ARG A 17 40.60 24.87 49.39
N SER A 18 41.05 24.05 50.35
CA SER A 18 42.34 24.22 51.03
C SER A 18 43.41 23.23 50.55
N ASP A 19 43.04 21.98 50.26
CA ASP A 19 44.00 20.87 50.26
C ASP A 19 44.62 20.57 48.88
N PHE A 20 44.13 21.23 47.82
CA PHE A 20 44.54 20.97 46.43
C PHE A 20 46.00 21.34 46.12
N CYS A 21 46.68 22.05 47.03
CA CYS A 21 48.08 22.44 46.87
C CYS A 21 49.07 21.46 47.54
N PHE A 22 48.61 20.46 48.30
CA PHE A 22 49.49 19.54 49.05
C PHE A 22 49.66 18.16 48.39
N CYS A 23 48.74 17.74 47.51
CA CYS A 23 48.75 16.39 46.93
C CYS A 23 49.86 16.11 45.89
N ILE A 24 50.57 17.13 45.38
CA ILE A 24 51.61 16.93 44.36
C ILE A 24 52.89 16.33 44.96
N HIS A 25 53.16 16.52 46.26
CA HIS A 25 54.38 16.01 46.89
C HIS A 25 54.25 14.62 47.54
N LEU A 26 53.05 14.01 47.54
CA LEU A 26 52.75 12.73 48.21
C LEU A 26 52.54 11.53 47.26
N LEU A 27 52.90 11.66 45.98
CA LEU A 27 52.70 10.62 44.95
C LEU A 27 53.79 9.53 44.93
N ILE A 28 54.71 9.51 45.90
CA ILE A 28 55.79 8.51 46.02
C ILE A 28 55.79 7.87 47.42
N SER A 29 54.65 7.32 47.86
CA SER A 29 54.61 6.43 49.05
C SER A 29 53.39 5.49 49.10
N GLY A 30 53.63 4.18 48.92
CA GLY A 30 52.85 3.11 49.56
C GLY A 30 51.48 2.70 48.98
N PRO A 31 50.93 1.55 49.42
CA PRO A 31 49.71 0.93 48.87
C PRO A 31 48.39 1.62 49.25
N LEU A 32 48.44 2.76 49.95
CA LEU A 32 47.27 3.40 50.57
C LEU A 32 46.21 3.84 49.53
N VAL A 33 46.65 4.34 48.38
CA VAL A 33 45.78 4.85 47.30
C VAL A 33 44.92 3.74 46.69
N VAL A 34 45.46 2.52 46.59
CA VAL A 34 44.72 1.35 46.07
C VAL A 34 43.61 0.94 47.03
N GLY A 35 43.88 0.93 48.34
CA GLY A 35 42.89 0.66 49.38
C GLY A 35 41.75 1.69 49.40
N ILE A 36 42.08 2.98 49.21
CA ILE A 36 41.10 4.07 49.12
C ILE A 36 40.16 3.88 47.91
N MET A 37 40.69 3.55 46.74
CA MET A 37 39.88 3.30 45.54
C MET A 37 38.98 2.05 45.67
N ALA A 38 39.48 0.98 46.29
CA ALA A 38 38.67 -0.21 46.61
C ALA A 38 37.53 0.12 47.58
N GLY A 39 37.80 0.95 48.61
CA GLY A 39 36.79 1.45 49.55
C GLY A 39 35.66 2.24 48.86
N TYR A 40 35.99 3.14 47.94
CA TYR A 40 34.97 3.88 47.18
C TYR A 40 34.08 2.95 46.34
N LEU A 41 34.66 1.93 45.70
CA LEU A 41 33.89 0.96 44.89
C LEU A 41 32.92 0.13 45.77
N TYR A 42 33.33 -0.24 46.98
CA TYR A 42 32.51 -0.96 47.97
C TYR A 42 31.25 -0.19 48.39
N TYR A 43 31.32 1.14 48.52
CA TYR A 43 30.15 1.97 48.81
C TYR A 43 29.34 2.37 47.56
N LEU A 44 30.01 2.54 46.42
CA LEU A 44 29.36 2.97 45.18
C LEU A 44 28.43 1.90 44.59
N LEU A 45 28.84 0.62 44.61
CA LEU A 45 28.05 -0.47 44.03
C LEU A 45 26.69 -0.68 44.74
N PRO A 46 26.61 -0.76 46.09
CA PRO A 46 25.33 -0.78 46.80
C PRO A 46 24.49 0.49 46.60
N ALA A 47 25.11 1.66 46.54
CA ALA A 47 24.39 2.93 46.32
C ALA A 47 23.72 2.97 44.92
N VAL A 48 24.45 2.58 43.87
CA VAL A 48 23.93 2.49 42.50
C VAL A 48 22.87 1.38 42.39
N GLY A 49 23.09 0.23 43.04
CA GLY A 49 22.12 -0.87 43.09
C GLY A 49 20.81 -0.48 43.78
N GLY A 50 20.88 0.16 44.96
CA GLY A 50 19.74 0.67 45.69
C GLY A 50 18.98 1.77 44.93
N TYR A 51 19.70 2.67 44.26
CA TYR A 51 19.10 3.65 43.35
C TYR A 51 18.36 2.98 42.19
N ALA A 52 18.97 1.99 41.51
CA ALA A 52 18.34 1.28 40.41
C ALA A 52 17.08 0.52 40.86
N LEU A 53 17.11 -0.16 42.00
CA LEU A 53 15.95 -0.89 42.56
C LEU A 53 14.81 0.05 42.95
N THR A 54 15.10 1.15 43.66
CA THR A 54 14.08 2.14 44.05
C THR A 54 13.50 2.87 42.84
N SER A 55 14.35 3.27 41.87
CA SER A 55 13.92 3.81 40.59
C SER A 55 12.98 2.87 39.86
N LEU A 56 13.34 1.59 39.69
CA LEU A 56 12.48 0.59 39.02
C LEU A 56 11.16 0.34 39.78
N TYR A 57 11.17 0.39 41.11
CA TYR A 57 9.98 0.24 41.93
C TYR A 57 9.00 1.40 41.72
N PHE A 58 9.46 2.65 41.81
CA PHE A 58 8.60 3.83 41.57
C PHE A 58 8.23 4.02 40.08
N LEU A 59 9.06 3.52 39.15
CA LEU A 59 8.72 3.49 37.72
C LEU A 59 7.49 2.61 37.46
N LYS A 60 7.40 1.46 38.13
CA LYS A 60 6.21 0.57 38.10
C LYS A 60 5.03 1.09 38.92
N ASN A 61 5.29 1.83 40.00
CA ASN A 61 4.27 2.28 40.96
C ASN A 61 4.22 3.83 41.09
N PRO A 62 3.92 4.57 40.01
CA PRO A 62 3.96 6.04 40.04
C PRO A 62 2.99 6.67 41.06
N HIS A 63 1.90 5.97 41.40
CA HIS A 63 0.87 6.43 42.33
C HIS A 63 1.38 6.75 43.74
N ILE A 64 2.53 6.17 44.14
CA ILE A 64 3.14 6.40 45.45
C ILE A 64 3.73 7.83 45.55
N LEU A 65 4.18 8.39 44.42
CA LEU A 65 4.81 9.73 44.36
C LEU A 65 3.94 10.77 43.63
N HIS A 66 3.04 10.36 42.74
CA HIS A 66 2.25 11.25 41.89
C HIS A 66 0.76 10.86 41.89
N LYS A 67 -0.12 11.83 42.17
CA LYS A 67 -1.56 11.66 41.93
C LYS A 67 -1.83 11.50 40.44
N LYS A 68 -2.70 10.56 40.05
CA LYS A 68 -3.12 10.36 38.66
C LYS A 68 -3.90 11.59 38.18
N LYS A 69 -3.51 12.16 37.04
CA LYS A 69 -4.26 13.25 36.40
C LYS A 69 -5.61 12.76 35.87
N ARG A 70 -6.57 13.69 35.81
CA ARG A 70 -7.85 13.53 35.11
C ARG A 70 -7.94 14.64 34.07
N THR A 71 -8.04 14.28 32.80
CA THR A 71 -8.44 15.16 31.70
C THR A 71 -9.97 15.11 31.55
N ALA A 72 -10.58 16.14 30.97
CA ALA A 72 -12.04 16.17 30.80
C ALA A 72 -12.55 15.14 29.76
N PHE A 73 -11.67 14.73 28.84
CA PHE A 73 -11.91 13.70 27.82
C PHE A 73 -10.73 12.71 27.75
N HIS A 74 -10.95 11.57 27.10
CA HIS A 74 -9.91 10.65 26.64
C HIS A 74 -9.97 10.58 25.11
N CYS A 75 -8.83 10.41 24.45
CA CYS A 75 -8.73 10.31 23.00
C CYS A 75 -7.68 9.25 22.60
N THR A 76 -8.11 8.31 21.78
CA THR A 76 -7.29 7.28 21.12
C THR A 76 -7.03 7.62 19.64
N HIS A 77 -7.99 8.28 18.97
CA HIS A 77 -7.93 8.65 17.55
C HIS A 77 -7.91 10.17 17.36
N ILE A 78 -6.84 10.67 16.74
CA ILE A 78 -6.62 12.09 16.42
C ILE A 78 -6.56 12.24 14.89
N SER A 79 -7.44 13.05 14.31
CA SER A 79 -7.41 13.37 12.87
C SER A 79 -6.45 14.52 12.59
N HIS A 80 -5.22 14.17 12.17
CA HIS A 80 -4.15 15.10 11.79
C HIS A 80 -4.57 16.05 10.67
N ARG A 81 -4.42 17.36 10.86
CA ARG A 81 -4.91 18.44 9.98
C ARG A 81 -6.34 18.23 9.48
N GLY A 82 -7.21 17.75 10.37
CA GLY A 82 -8.60 17.41 10.07
C GLY A 82 -8.83 16.17 9.21
N GLY A 83 -7.84 15.29 9.02
CA GLY A 83 -7.98 14.11 8.15
C GLY A 83 -7.39 14.31 6.76
N CYS A 84 -6.29 15.04 6.65
CA CYS A 84 -5.58 15.42 5.41
C CYS A 84 -5.21 14.28 4.42
N GLY A 85 -5.34 13.01 4.80
CA GLY A 85 -5.19 11.86 3.91
C GLY A 85 -6.48 11.38 3.22
N GLU A 86 -7.65 11.88 3.64
CA GLU A 86 -8.97 11.50 3.12
C GLU A 86 -9.68 12.68 2.43
N ARG A 87 -9.31 13.94 2.75
CA ARG A 87 -9.75 15.21 2.12
C ARG A 87 -8.64 16.27 2.18
N ILE A 88 -8.81 17.38 1.44
CA ILE A 88 -7.90 18.54 1.47
C ILE A 88 -7.74 19.05 2.92
N GLU A 89 -6.50 19.19 3.36
CA GLU A 89 -6.17 19.50 4.76
C GLU A 89 -6.82 20.80 5.26
N ASN A 90 -7.22 20.82 6.54
CA ASN A 90 -7.74 22.00 7.23
C ASN A 90 -8.99 22.68 6.59
N THR A 91 -9.69 22.00 5.69
CA THR A 91 -11.00 22.43 5.14
C THR A 91 -12.15 22.03 6.05
N MET A 92 -13.30 22.71 5.93
CA MET A 92 -14.50 22.33 6.67
C MET A 92 -15.08 20.99 6.20
N GLU A 93 -14.89 20.62 4.92
CA GLU A 93 -15.20 19.27 4.44
C GLU A 93 -14.37 18.21 5.17
N ALA A 94 -13.05 18.40 5.30
CA ALA A 94 -12.17 17.45 6.01
C ALA A 94 -12.59 17.27 7.48
N PHE A 95 -12.78 18.37 8.23
CA PHE A 95 -13.22 18.28 9.62
C PHE A 95 -14.58 17.59 9.78
N THR A 96 -15.50 17.83 8.84
CA THR A 96 -16.82 17.16 8.85
C THR A 96 -16.67 15.67 8.61
N HIS A 97 -15.93 15.28 7.57
CA HIS A 97 -15.69 13.88 7.25
C HIS A 97 -14.99 13.14 8.39
N ALA A 98 -13.98 13.75 9.01
CA ALA A 98 -13.27 13.18 10.14
C ALA A 98 -14.17 12.93 11.36
N VAL A 99 -15.13 13.81 11.64
CA VAL A 99 -16.11 13.64 12.74
C VAL A 99 -17.16 12.59 12.38
N GLU A 100 -17.69 12.58 11.15
CA GLU A 100 -18.60 11.53 10.63
C GLU A 100 -17.96 10.13 10.68
N VAL A 101 -16.64 10.06 10.42
CA VAL A 101 -15.82 8.85 10.46
C VAL A 101 -15.51 8.39 11.90
N GLY A 102 -15.87 9.18 12.92
CA GLY A 102 -15.72 8.83 14.34
C GLY A 102 -14.37 9.23 14.94
N THR A 103 -13.82 10.38 14.59
CA THR A 103 -12.65 10.93 15.29
C THR A 103 -13.00 11.56 16.64
N GLU A 104 -12.15 11.35 17.64
CA GLU A 104 -12.36 11.84 19.01
C GLU A 104 -11.75 13.23 19.21
N MET A 105 -10.68 13.54 18.48
CA MET A 105 -10.01 14.85 18.49
C MET A 105 -9.57 15.26 17.08
N LEU A 106 -9.88 16.50 16.70
CA LEU A 106 -9.28 17.15 15.54
C LEU A 106 -7.92 17.72 15.96
N GLU A 107 -6.87 17.50 15.15
CA GLU A 107 -5.63 18.26 15.28
C GLU A 107 -5.54 19.27 14.14
N ILE A 108 -5.16 20.50 14.50
CA ILE A 108 -5.17 21.66 13.64
C ILE A 108 -3.99 22.59 13.94
N ASP A 109 -3.40 23.12 12.87
CA ASP A 109 -2.44 24.21 12.90
C ASP A 109 -3.16 25.56 12.79
N CYS A 110 -2.78 26.56 13.59
CA CYS A 110 -3.40 27.89 13.54
C CYS A 110 -2.41 29.01 13.25
N HIS A 111 -2.80 29.89 12.33
CA HIS A 111 -2.12 31.14 11.95
C HIS A 111 -3.07 32.33 12.13
N LEU A 112 -2.50 33.54 12.05
CA LEU A 112 -3.24 34.81 12.14
C LEU A 112 -3.17 35.55 10.80
N THR A 113 -4.31 36.03 10.31
CA THR A 113 -4.36 36.97 9.17
C THR A 113 -4.03 38.40 9.62
N LYS A 114 -3.79 39.30 8.65
CA LYS A 114 -3.47 40.72 8.88
C LYS A 114 -4.57 41.51 9.60
N ASP A 115 -5.84 41.19 9.33
CA ASP A 115 -7.02 41.69 10.04
C ASP A 115 -7.28 40.95 11.38
N GLY A 116 -6.42 40.00 11.73
CA GLY A 116 -6.38 39.33 13.02
C GLY A 116 -7.34 38.15 13.17
N HIS A 117 -7.93 37.60 12.10
CA HIS A 117 -8.71 36.37 12.20
C HIS A 117 -7.79 35.15 12.39
N VAL A 118 -8.23 34.20 13.23
CA VAL A 118 -7.50 32.94 13.42
C VAL A 118 -7.96 31.93 12.39
N VAL A 119 -7.08 31.61 11.44
CA VAL A 119 -7.31 30.70 10.34
C VAL A 119 -6.56 29.39 10.53
N VAL A 120 -7.11 28.32 9.99
CA VAL A 120 -6.61 26.96 10.17
C VAL A 120 -5.83 26.53 8.93
N SER A 121 -4.50 26.49 9.04
CA SER A 121 -3.59 26.08 7.98
C SER A 121 -2.26 25.63 8.56
N HIS A 122 -1.60 24.65 7.94
CA HIS A 122 -0.28 24.21 8.37
C HIS A 122 0.83 25.19 7.97
N ASP A 123 0.91 25.55 6.70
CA ASP A 123 2.01 26.38 6.19
C ASP A 123 1.72 27.85 6.47
N GLU A 124 2.75 28.63 6.83
CA GLU A 124 2.64 30.09 6.94
C GLU A 124 2.52 30.72 5.54
N ASN A 125 3.26 30.17 4.58
CA ASN A 125 3.28 30.56 3.17
C ASN A 125 2.39 29.63 2.33
N LEU A 126 1.56 30.22 1.47
CA LEU A 126 0.50 29.51 0.75
C LEU A 126 0.98 28.79 -0.54
N LEU A 127 2.26 28.85 -0.92
CA LEU A 127 2.77 28.33 -2.20
C LEU A 127 2.48 26.84 -2.42
N ARG A 128 2.65 25.99 -1.39
CA ARG A 128 2.29 24.56 -1.48
C ARG A 128 0.77 24.39 -1.65
N GLN A 129 -0.01 25.12 -0.86
CA GLN A 129 -1.43 24.89 -0.66
C GLN A 129 -2.33 25.47 -1.75
N THR A 130 -2.05 26.69 -2.20
CA THR A 130 -2.87 27.47 -3.14
C THR A 130 -2.11 27.77 -4.43
N GLY A 131 -0.77 27.88 -4.36
CA GLY A 131 0.10 28.20 -5.49
C GLY A 131 0.60 29.64 -5.52
N GLN A 132 0.23 30.45 -4.53
CA GLN A 132 0.68 31.84 -4.40
C GLN A 132 1.76 31.94 -3.31
N ASP A 133 2.90 32.54 -3.66
CA ASP A 133 4.03 32.75 -2.74
C ASP A 133 3.78 33.97 -1.83
N ILE A 134 2.87 33.80 -0.88
CA ILE A 134 2.37 34.84 0.02
C ILE A 134 2.15 34.23 1.42
N ASN A 135 2.54 34.94 2.47
CA ASN A 135 2.32 34.51 3.86
C ASN A 135 0.94 34.96 4.38
N ILE A 136 0.26 34.08 5.13
CA ILE A 136 -1.09 34.32 5.70
C ILE A 136 -1.16 35.62 6.50
N SER A 137 -0.09 35.93 7.26
CA SER A 137 0.06 37.14 8.09
C SER A 137 0.06 38.46 7.30
N SER A 138 0.20 38.40 5.96
CA SER A 138 0.18 39.58 5.09
C SER A 138 -1.18 39.86 4.42
N LEU A 139 -2.12 38.89 4.48
CA LEU A 139 -3.44 38.94 3.83
C LEU A 139 -4.56 39.18 4.84
N ASN A 140 -5.61 39.88 4.42
CA ASN A 140 -6.90 39.92 5.11
C ASN A 140 -7.70 38.63 4.85
N LEU A 141 -8.73 38.34 5.66
CA LEU A 141 -9.53 37.11 5.56
C LEU A 141 -10.19 36.92 4.18
N GLU A 142 -10.71 38.00 3.60
CA GLU A 142 -11.38 37.97 2.28
C GLU A 142 -10.40 37.82 1.10
N GLU A 143 -9.12 38.08 1.32
CA GLU A 143 -8.05 37.98 0.32
C GLU A 143 -7.45 36.58 0.22
N LEU A 144 -7.83 35.65 1.11
CA LEU A 144 -7.25 34.31 1.17
C LEU A 144 -7.61 33.46 -0.07
N PRO A 145 -6.61 33.05 -0.89
CA PRO A 145 -6.87 32.24 -2.07
C PRO A 145 -7.31 30.81 -1.70
N PRO A 146 -8.16 30.16 -2.52
CA PRO A 146 -8.56 28.78 -2.29
C PRO A 146 -7.40 27.80 -2.48
N TYR A 147 -7.47 26.66 -1.79
CA TYR A 147 -6.61 25.50 -2.02
C TYR A 147 -6.64 25.04 -3.49
N LYS A 148 -5.58 24.35 -3.92
CA LYS A 148 -5.55 23.60 -5.19
C LYS A 148 -6.60 22.49 -5.19
N GLU A 149 -7.03 22.04 -6.38
CA GLU A 149 -8.04 20.98 -6.54
C GLU A 149 -7.54 19.61 -6.08
N THR A 150 -6.23 19.41 -6.21
CA THR A 150 -5.49 18.28 -5.65
C THR A 150 -4.39 18.85 -4.75
N LEU A 151 -4.20 18.26 -3.56
CA LEU A 151 -3.14 18.67 -2.63
C LEU A 151 -2.35 17.44 -2.16
N GLU A 152 -1.03 17.51 -2.22
CA GLU A 152 -0.20 16.37 -1.84
C GLU A 152 -0.15 16.16 -0.31
N VAL A 153 -0.32 14.91 0.10
CA VAL A 153 -0.36 14.48 1.50
C VAL A 153 1.07 14.42 2.03
N THR A 154 1.46 15.40 2.86
CA THR A 154 2.85 15.65 3.28
C THR A 154 3.62 14.43 3.80
N PHE A 155 2.96 13.45 4.43
CA PHE A 155 3.59 12.23 4.96
C PHE A 155 3.63 11.04 3.98
N LYS A 156 3.16 11.20 2.73
CA LYS A 156 3.13 10.14 1.70
C LYS A 156 3.26 10.75 0.29
N ALA A 157 4.49 10.80 -0.20
CA ALA A 157 4.84 11.16 -1.57
C ALA A 157 3.96 10.47 -2.62
N GLY A 158 3.64 11.18 -3.70
CA GLY A 158 2.81 10.70 -4.81
C GLY A 158 1.35 10.42 -4.45
N HIS A 159 0.87 10.93 -3.31
CA HIS A 159 -0.50 10.75 -2.88
C HIS A 159 -1.19 12.09 -2.66
N PHE A 160 -2.31 12.28 -3.33
CA PHE A 160 -3.05 13.53 -3.34
C PHE A 160 -4.41 13.34 -2.69
N SER A 161 -4.81 14.30 -1.86
CA SER A 161 -6.18 14.44 -1.39
C SER A 161 -6.94 15.43 -2.28
N THR A 162 -8.25 15.25 -2.35
CA THR A 162 -9.19 16.08 -3.12
C THR A 162 -10.39 16.44 -2.26
N GLY A 163 -11.17 17.43 -2.69
CA GLY A 163 -12.33 17.93 -1.95
C GLY A 163 -13.14 18.90 -2.80
N SER A 164 -14.41 19.07 -2.44
CA SER A 164 -15.31 20.10 -2.97
C SER A 164 -15.12 21.43 -2.24
N ASP A 165 -14.88 21.37 -0.93
CA ASP A 165 -14.41 22.53 -0.17
C ASP A 165 -12.92 22.78 -0.46
N ARG A 166 -12.63 24.04 -0.81
CA ARG A 166 -11.29 24.56 -1.10
C ARG A 166 -10.98 25.81 -0.27
N LYS A 167 -11.79 26.16 0.73
CA LYS A 167 -11.57 27.34 1.58
C LYS A 167 -10.70 27.01 2.79
N ILE A 168 -9.85 27.97 3.18
CA ILE A 168 -9.14 27.92 4.46
C ILE A 168 -10.18 28.17 5.57
N ALA A 169 -10.29 27.26 6.54
CA ALA A 169 -11.29 27.35 7.59
C ALA A 169 -10.92 28.39 8.67
N LEU A 170 -11.93 29.01 9.30
CA LEU A 170 -11.76 29.79 10.52
C LEU A 170 -11.81 28.88 11.76
N LEU A 171 -10.93 29.11 12.73
CA LEU A 171 -10.97 28.41 14.02
C LEU A 171 -12.31 28.59 14.74
N GLU A 172 -12.89 29.79 14.62
CA GLU A 172 -14.20 30.10 15.19
C GLU A 172 -15.33 29.26 14.56
N ASP A 173 -15.30 28.97 13.26
CA ASP A 173 -16.30 28.13 12.60
C ASP A 173 -16.13 26.64 12.90
N VAL A 174 -14.88 26.17 13.10
CA VAL A 174 -14.61 24.83 13.64
C VAL A 174 -15.21 24.70 15.05
N PHE A 175 -15.06 25.72 15.92
CA PHE A 175 -15.64 25.72 17.26
C PHE A 175 -17.18 25.78 17.25
N ARG A 176 -17.79 26.55 16.33
CA ARG A 176 -19.25 26.62 16.14
C ARG A 176 -19.83 25.29 15.64
N LYS A 177 -19.20 24.65 14.66
CA LYS A 177 -19.71 23.41 14.04
C LYS A 177 -19.48 22.17 14.91
N PHE A 178 -18.40 22.14 15.70
CA PHE A 178 -18.01 20.97 16.51
C PHE A 178 -17.89 21.31 18.01
N PRO A 179 -19.00 21.70 18.69
CA PRO A 179 -18.96 22.18 20.08
C PRO A 179 -18.50 21.12 21.10
N HIS A 180 -18.63 19.83 20.78
CA HIS A 180 -18.31 18.72 21.70
C HIS A 180 -17.05 17.94 21.33
N THR A 181 -16.58 17.98 20.08
CA THR A 181 -15.35 17.30 19.66
C THR A 181 -14.14 17.97 20.30
N ALA A 182 -13.16 17.19 20.77
CA ALA A 182 -11.91 17.75 21.28
C ALA A 182 -11.07 18.36 20.14
N VAL A 183 -10.24 19.35 20.45
CA VAL A 183 -9.40 20.02 19.45
C VAL A 183 -7.98 20.25 19.98
N ASN A 184 -6.98 19.70 19.31
CA ASN A 184 -5.57 19.97 19.55
C ASN A 184 -5.10 21.12 18.64
N ILE A 185 -4.62 22.21 19.25
CA ILE A 185 -4.29 23.45 18.55
C ILE A 185 -2.77 23.65 18.57
N GLU A 186 -2.09 23.42 17.44
CA GLU A 186 -0.68 23.75 17.26
C GLU A 186 -0.55 25.26 17.04
N VAL A 187 0.05 25.93 18.03
CA VAL A 187 0.25 27.37 18.05
C VAL A 187 1.63 27.71 17.50
N LYS A 188 1.63 28.45 16.38
CA LYS A 188 2.84 28.99 15.73
C LYS A 188 3.08 30.45 16.12
N GLU A 189 2.01 31.20 16.39
CA GLU A 189 2.06 32.54 16.99
C GLU A 189 0.98 32.72 18.07
N ASN A 190 1.31 33.38 19.19
CA ASN A 190 0.41 33.51 20.34
C ASN A 190 -0.30 34.87 20.37
N ASN A 191 -1.46 34.97 19.72
CA ASN A 191 -2.46 36.04 19.94
C ASN A 191 -3.88 35.52 19.63
N ARG A 192 -4.90 36.09 20.29
CA ARG A 192 -6.38 35.86 20.12
C ARG A 192 -6.94 34.44 20.30
N ILE A 193 -6.16 33.36 20.15
CA ILE A 193 -6.67 31.97 20.26
C ILE A 193 -7.30 31.68 21.64
N SER A 194 -6.66 32.14 22.72
CA SER A 194 -7.19 32.02 24.09
C SER A 194 -8.59 32.62 24.23
N ASP A 195 -8.86 33.72 23.52
CA ASP A 195 -10.09 34.48 23.68
C ASP A 195 -11.23 33.80 22.93
N LEU A 196 -10.94 33.15 21.80
CA LEU A 196 -11.87 32.23 21.14
C LEU A 196 -12.19 30.99 22.00
N VAL A 197 -11.17 30.37 22.63
CA VAL A 197 -11.39 29.21 23.51
C VAL A 197 -12.27 29.58 24.72
N LYS A 198 -12.08 30.79 25.29
CA LYS A 198 -12.92 31.31 26.39
C LYS A 198 -14.33 31.66 25.90
N LYS A 199 -14.47 32.38 24.78
CA LYS A 199 -15.75 32.77 24.15
C LYS A 199 -16.67 31.56 23.89
N TYR A 200 -16.09 30.42 23.52
CA TYR A 200 -16.82 29.17 23.26
C TYR A 200 -16.84 28.18 24.44
N ASN A 201 -16.32 28.56 25.62
CA ASN A 201 -16.23 27.72 26.83
C ASN A 201 -15.53 26.37 26.61
N ARG A 202 -14.41 26.37 25.88
CA ARG A 202 -13.69 25.16 25.42
C ARG A 202 -12.43 24.81 26.21
N GLU A 203 -12.17 25.46 27.35
CA GLU A 203 -10.91 25.29 28.10
C GLU A 203 -10.63 23.83 28.54
N GLY A 204 -11.67 23.01 28.73
CA GLY A 204 -11.54 21.58 29.03
C GLY A 204 -11.41 20.65 27.82
N THR A 205 -11.81 21.08 26.62
CA THR A 205 -11.86 20.27 25.38
C THR A 205 -10.85 20.68 24.32
N SER A 206 -10.21 21.84 24.48
CA SER A 206 -9.10 22.30 23.63
C SER A 206 -7.75 22.13 24.31
N VAL A 207 -6.75 21.66 23.56
CA VAL A 207 -5.38 21.38 24.04
C VAL A 207 -4.39 22.34 23.38
N TRP A 208 -3.46 22.90 24.16
CA TRP A 208 -2.31 23.64 23.63
C TRP A 208 -1.24 22.68 23.11
N ALA A 209 -0.91 22.80 21.82
CA ALA A 209 0.28 22.23 21.21
C ALA A 209 1.23 23.34 20.74
N SER A 210 2.53 23.05 20.78
CA SER A 210 3.59 23.84 20.12
C SER A 210 4.88 23.04 20.16
N VAL A 211 5.59 22.95 19.03
CA VAL A 211 6.96 22.41 19.01
C VAL A 211 7.93 23.24 19.87
N ASP A 212 7.70 24.55 19.99
CA ASP A 212 8.58 25.48 20.72
C ASP A 212 8.23 25.64 22.21
N SER A 213 9.28 25.76 23.02
CA SER A 213 9.16 25.90 24.48
C SER A 213 8.86 27.32 24.97
N THR A 214 9.08 28.35 24.15
CA THR A 214 8.82 29.76 24.45
C THR A 214 7.36 30.11 24.13
N ILE A 215 6.87 29.70 22.96
CA ILE A 215 5.45 29.81 22.58
C ILE A 215 4.58 29.08 23.60
N MET A 216 4.87 27.80 23.89
CA MET A 216 4.17 27.03 24.93
C MET A 216 4.23 27.70 26.32
N LYS A 217 5.35 28.34 26.68
CA LYS A 217 5.46 29.11 27.93
C LYS A 217 4.56 30.34 27.94
N ASN A 218 4.36 30.99 26.80
CA ASN A 218 3.48 32.16 26.66
C ASN A 218 1.99 31.77 26.59
N CYS A 219 1.61 30.74 25.81
CA CYS A 219 0.22 30.23 25.77
C CYS A 219 -0.29 29.90 27.18
N ARG A 220 0.53 29.24 28.01
CA ARG A 220 0.20 28.93 29.42
C ARG A 220 0.20 30.13 30.38
N LYS A 221 0.74 31.30 29.99
CA LYS A 221 0.53 32.56 30.74
C LYS A 221 -0.83 33.16 30.41
N THR A 222 -1.20 33.15 29.12
CA THR A 222 -2.48 33.70 28.63
C THR A 222 -3.67 32.83 29.04
N ASN A 223 -3.49 31.50 29.05
CA ASN A 223 -4.46 30.55 29.55
C ASN A 223 -3.78 29.33 30.19
N SER A 224 -3.84 29.26 31.53
CA SER A 224 -3.34 28.16 32.35
C SER A 224 -4.37 27.08 32.68
N SER A 225 -5.66 27.30 32.38
CA SER A 225 -6.74 26.31 32.56
C SER A 225 -6.60 25.15 31.58
N MET A 226 -6.17 25.45 30.35
CA MET A 226 -6.12 24.47 29.26
C MET A 226 -5.04 23.38 29.48
N PRO A 227 -5.34 22.11 29.17
CA PRO A 227 -4.32 21.08 29.08
C PRO A 227 -3.32 21.39 27.95
N TYR A 228 -2.08 20.94 28.10
CA TYR A 228 -1.01 21.23 27.14
C TYR A 228 -0.07 20.05 26.90
N MET A 229 0.64 20.11 25.78
CA MET A 229 1.50 19.05 25.27
C MET A 229 2.97 19.15 25.69
N PHE A 230 3.69 18.01 25.57
CA PHE A 230 5.15 18.00 25.56
C PHE A 230 5.71 18.66 24.29
N THR A 231 6.45 19.75 24.45
CA THR A 231 7.28 20.33 23.38
C THR A 231 8.50 19.45 23.11
N VAL A 232 9.17 19.61 21.96
CA VAL A 232 10.32 18.76 21.56
C VAL A 232 11.42 18.71 22.64
N LYS A 233 11.76 19.88 23.20
CA LYS A 233 12.73 20.02 24.30
C LYS A 233 12.32 19.27 25.57
N ARG A 234 11.02 19.24 25.89
CA ARG A 234 10.48 18.49 27.04
C ARG A 234 10.40 16.98 26.75
N GLY A 235 10.15 16.57 25.51
CA GLY A 235 10.24 15.18 25.07
C GLY A 235 11.66 14.60 25.19
N LEU A 236 12.68 15.36 24.78
CA LEU A 236 14.09 14.98 24.96
C LEU A 236 14.47 14.89 26.46
N GLN A 237 14.01 15.84 27.28
CA GLN A 237 14.21 15.79 28.74
C GLN A 237 13.51 14.57 29.38
N LEU A 238 12.30 14.23 28.93
CA LEU A 238 11.56 13.04 29.37
C LEU A 238 12.33 11.74 29.08
N LEU A 239 12.95 11.63 27.90
CA LEU A 239 13.79 10.48 27.54
C LEU A 239 15.05 10.41 28.42
N LEU A 240 15.74 11.54 28.64
CA LEU A 240 16.89 11.59 29.54
C LEU A 240 16.52 11.15 30.96
N LEU A 241 15.38 11.62 31.49
CA LEU A 241 14.86 11.23 32.80
C LEU A 241 14.49 9.75 32.86
N TYR A 242 13.94 9.17 31.77
CA TYR A 242 13.65 7.74 31.70
C TYR A 242 14.93 6.91 31.74
N TYR A 243 15.92 7.24 30.92
CA TYR A 243 17.16 6.48 30.77
C TYR A 243 18.14 6.65 31.95
N THR A 244 18.10 7.77 32.66
CA THR A 244 18.84 7.97 33.93
C THR A 244 18.12 7.37 35.15
N GLY A 245 16.88 6.91 35.00
CA GLY A 245 16.04 6.40 36.10
C GLY A 245 15.41 7.50 36.98
N LEU A 246 15.56 8.78 36.64
CA LEU A 246 15.06 9.91 37.43
C LEU A 246 13.56 10.22 37.20
N LEU A 247 12.97 9.72 36.10
CA LEU A 247 11.56 9.95 35.73
C LEU A 247 10.53 9.74 36.85
N PRO A 248 10.63 8.70 37.71
CA PRO A 248 9.65 8.46 38.76
C PRO A 248 9.62 9.56 39.82
N PHE A 249 10.73 10.28 40.02
CA PHE A 249 10.85 11.32 41.05
C PHE A 249 10.43 12.71 40.52
N VAL A 250 10.48 12.94 39.21
CA VAL A 250 10.18 14.24 38.60
C VAL A 250 8.68 14.44 38.36
N PRO A 251 8.06 15.54 38.85
CA PRO A 251 6.68 15.90 38.48
C PRO A 251 6.59 16.38 37.03
N LEU A 252 5.53 15.98 36.34
CA LEU A 252 5.26 16.34 34.94
C LEU A 252 3.99 17.20 34.88
N GLY A 253 4.09 18.38 34.26
CA GLY A 253 2.98 19.35 34.17
C GLY A 253 2.09 19.10 32.95
N GLU A 254 2.67 18.55 31.89
CA GLU A 254 2.09 18.19 30.61
C GLU A 254 0.98 17.12 30.74
N SER A 255 -0.08 17.21 29.94
CA SER A 255 -1.21 16.27 29.96
C SER A 255 -1.24 15.31 28.76
N PHE A 256 -0.62 15.71 27.65
CA PHE A 256 -0.62 14.98 26.38
C PHE A 256 0.80 14.87 25.82
N LEU A 257 1.20 13.68 25.36
CA LEU A 257 2.48 13.40 24.72
C LEU A 257 2.28 12.89 23.30
N GLN A 258 2.96 13.51 22.35
CA GLN A 258 2.95 13.12 20.95
C GLN A 258 4.39 12.96 20.47
N PHE A 259 4.63 11.90 19.70
CA PHE A 259 5.94 11.61 19.10
C PHE A 259 5.79 11.48 17.59
N TYR A 260 6.59 12.26 16.87
CA TYR A 260 6.83 12.10 15.43
C TYR A 260 7.52 10.74 15.20
N MET A 261 6.93 9.87 14.37
CA MET A 261 7.54 8.58 14.00
C MET A 261 8.55 8.76 12.84
N PRO A 262 9.88 8.60 13.05
CA PRO A 262 10.88 8.95 12.03
C PRO A 262 10.82 8.10 10.75
N GLN A 263 10.20 6.92 10.81
CA GLN A 263 9.98 6.05 9.64
C GLN A 263 8.85 6.54 8.72
N ILE A 264 8.01 7.45 9.19
CA ILE A 264 6.79 7.88 8.50
C ILE A 264 6.93 9.28 7.91
N ILE A 265 7.93 10.05 8.37
CA ILE A 265 8.40 11.30 7.76
C ILE A 265 8.69 11.09 6.26
N ASN A 266 8.10 11.94 5.42
CA ASN A 266 8.37 11.93 3.99
C ASN A 266 9.74 12.57 3.70
N ARG A 267 10.61 11.84 3.02
CA ARG A 267 12.02 12.21 2.81
C ARG A 267 12.23 13.23 1.70
N GLU A 268 11.23 13.44 0.85
CA GLU A 268 11.23 14.48 -0.19
C GLU A 268 10.91 15.86 0.39
N TYR A 269 9.94 15.93 1.32
CA TYR A 269 9.48 17.18 1.92
C TYR A 269 10.28 17.62 3.17
N ILE A 270 11.02 16.72 3.82
CA ILE A 270 11.91 17.06 4.95
C ILE A 270 13.32 16.46 4.69
N PRO A 271 14.15 17.12 3.84
CA PRO A 271 15.38 16.54 3.31
C PRO A 271 16.63 16.69 4.22
N GLU A 272 16.61 17.62 5.18
CA GLU A 272 17.83 18.13 5.84
C GLU A 272 18.46 17.19 6.87
N MET A 273 17.68 16.34 7.54
CA MET A 273 18.21 15.51 8.62
C MET A 273 18.96 14.28 8.08
N TRP A 274 20.22 14.51 7.67
CA TRP A 274 21.18 13.49 7.18
C TRP A 274 21.23 12.23 8.07
N ILE A 275 21.15 12.42 9.39
CA ILE A 275 21.12 11.37 10.43
C ILE A 275 19.97 10.37 10.20
N LEU A 276 18.79 10.82 9.71
CA LEU A 276 17.63 9.97 9.47
C LEU A 276 17.65 9.22 8.13
N ARG A 277 18.68 9.39 7.29
CA ARG A 277 18.80 8.63 6.04
C ARG A 277 19.03 7.14 6.31
N SER A 278 19.80 6.81 7.35
CA SER A 278 20.11 5.43 7.75
C SER A 278 18.92 4.72 8.44
N SER A 279 18.51 3.58 7.88
CA SER A 279 17.47 2.70 8.46
C SER A 279 17.84 2.18 9.86
N LEU A 280 19.12 1.94 10.11
CA LEU A 280 19.62 1.55 11.43
C LEU A 280 19.43 2.67 12.46
N VAL A 281 19.64 3.93 12.07
CA VAL A 281 19.51 5.09 12.97
C VAL A 281 18.06 5.42 13.23
N THR A 282 17.18 5.41 12.22
CA THR A 282 15.72 5.60 12.44
C THR A 282 15.12 4.50 13.31
N SER A 283 15.54 3.24 13.10
CA SER A 283 15.16 2.09 13.95
C SER A 283 15.69 2.22 15.38
N LEU A 284 16.93 2.69 15.57
CA LEU A 284 17.50 2.94 16.90
C LEU A 284 16.76 4.07 17.63
N ILE A 285 16.45 5.18 16.94
CA ILE A 285 15.68 6.30 17.51
C ILE A 285 14.28 5.85 17.92
N GLU A 286 13.54 5.15 17.06
CA GLU A 286 12.23 4.59 17.39
C GLU A 286 12.32 3.63 18.59
N ARG A 287 13.34 2.77 18.62
CA ARG A 287 13.59 1.84 19.73
C ARG A 287 14.06 2.55 21.01
N ILE A 288 14.44 3.83 20.95
CA ILE A 288 14.74 4.67 22.12
C ILE A 288 13.48 5.40 22.59
N THR A 289 12.68 5.96 21.67
CA THR A 289 11.47 6.72 22.01
C THR A 289 10.30 5.82 22.44
N LEU A 290 9.99 4.75 21.69
CA LEU A 290 8.78 3.93 21.88
C LEU A 290 8.94 2.82 22.93
N ARG A 291 9.47 3.17 24.11
CA ARG A 291 9.66 2.23 25.24
C ARG A 291 8.38 2.02 26.03
N LYS A 292 7.76 0.83 25.90
CA LYS A 292 6.55 0.41 26.64
C LYS A 292 6.53 0.78 28.14
N GLY A 293 7.66 0.65 28.84
CA GLY A 293 7.76 1.01 30.26
C GLY A 293 7.56 2.50 30.55
N MET A 294 8.08 3.38 29.68
CA MET A 294 7.88 4.83 29.75
C MET A 294 6.41 5.18 29.50
N PHE A 295 5.82 4.63 28.42
CA PHE A 295 4.42 4.87 28.08
C PHE A 295 3.48 4.41 29.20
N LYS A 296 3.65 3.18 29.73
CA LYS A 296 2.86 2.72 30.87
C LYS A 296 2.98 3.65 32.09
N HIS A 297 4.19 4.05 32.47
CA HIS A 297 4.40 4.98 33.59
C HIS A 297 3.65 6.32 33.39
N LEU A 298 3.57 6.82 32.15
CA LEU A 298 2.85 8.05 31.81
C LEU A 298 1.32 7.84 31.83
N THR A 299 0.81 6.75 31.25
CA THR A 299 -0.61 6.39 31.26
C THR A 299 -1.12 6.14 32.69
N ASP A 300 -0.33 5.48 33.52
CA ASP A 300 -0.63 5.28 34.94
C ASP A 300 -0.70 6.63 35.67
N ARG A 301 0.18 7.59 35.34
CA ARG A 301 0.11 8.98 35.83
C ARG A 301 -1.03 9.82 35.24
N GLY A 302 -1.81 9.28 34.29
CA GLY A 302 -2.93 9.98 33.65
C GLY A 302 -2.51 10.96 32.55
N ILE A 303 -1.33 10.77 31.98
CA ILE A 303 -0.86 11.49 30.79
C ILE A 303 -1.24 10.66 29.56
N GLN A 304 -1.94 11.27 28.60
CA GLN A 304 -2.32 10.62 27.35
C GLN A 304 -1.15 10.64 26.37
N SER A 305 -0.98 9.60 25.55
CA SER A 305 0.26 9.40 24.79
C SER A 305 0.01 8.72 23.43
N ASN A 306 -0.10 9.52 22.37
CA ASN A 306 -0.52 9.06 21.04
C ASN A 306 0.60 9.33 20.01
N PRO A 307 1.07 8.34 19.23
CA PRO A 307 2.06 8.57 18.17
C PRO A 307 1.45 9.38 17.01
N GLN A 308 2.20 10.33 16.47
CA GLN A 308 1.78 11.09 15.29
C GLN A 308 2.10 10.30 14.01
N TYR A 309 1.27 10.48 12.99
CA TYR A 309 1.32 9.79 11.69
C TYR A 309 1.06 8.26 11.76
N SER A 310 -0.21 7.87 11.85
CA SER A 310 -0.61 6.46 11.59
C SER A 310 -0.90 6.25 10.10
N LYS A 311 0.04 5.67 9.34
CA LYS A 311 -0.23 5.26 7.95
C LYS A 311 -1.27 4.14 7.92
N SER A 312 -2.43 4.45 7.33
CA SER A 312 -3.59 3.57 7.03
C SER A 312 -4.33 2.95 8.23
N ARG A 313 -5.65 2.83 8.08
CA ARG A 313 -6.54 1.98 8.90
C ARG A 313 -6.04 0.53 8.91
N ILE A 314 -6.56 -0.26 9.85
CA ILE A 314 -6.28 -1.70 10.06
C ILE A 314 -4.89 -2.02 10.64
N GLY A 315 -3.78 -1.53 10.06
CA GLY A 315 -2.41 -1.99 10.40
C GLY A 315 -1.96 -1.83 11.86
N PHE A 316 -1.52 -0.62 12.25
CA PHE A 316 -1.07 -0.34 13.62
C PHE A 316 -2.25 -0.32 14.61
N VAL A 317 -3.42 0.14 14.16
CA VAL A 317 -4.66 0.15 14.93
C VAL A 317 -5.06 -1.26 15.38
N HIS A 318 -4.86 -2.33 14.59
CA HIS A 318 -5.05 -3.69 15.11
C HIS A 318 -4.03 -4.10 16.17
N ARG A 319 -2.80 -3.58 16.17
CA ARG A 319 -1.80 -3.88 17.22
C ARG A 319 -2.05 -3.09 18.50
N PHE A 320 -2.77 -1.96 18.44
CA PHE A 320 -3.18 -1.17 19.59
C PHE A 320 -4.57 -1.60 20.09
N ASN A 321 -5.60 -1.66 19.24
CA ASN A 321 -6.97 -2.00 19.62
C ASN A 321 -7.21 -3.50 19.90
N ARG A 322 -6.29 -4.42 19.53
CA ARG A 322 -6.26 -5.79 20.11
C ARG A 322 -5.99 -5.80 21.62
N ILE A 323 -5.63 -4.66 22.21
CA ILE A 323 -5.49 -4.48 23.66
C ILE A 323 -6.80 -3.94 24.27
N VAL A 324 -7.80 -3.54 23.46
CA VAL A 324 -8.93 -2.70 23.92
C VAL A 324 -10.33 -3.21 23.56
N GLU A 325 -10.61 -3.64 22.32
CA GLU A 325 -12.03 -3.76 21.85
C GLU A 325 -12.43 -5.07 21.17
N SER A 326 -13.65 -5.54 21.49
CA SER A 326 -14.20 -6.84 21.08
C SER A 326 -15.75 -6.88 21.00
N THR A 327 -16.38 -5.92 20.30
CA THR A 327 -17.87 -5.79 20.18
C THR A 327 -18.36 -5.29 18.79
N ARG A 328 -19.67 -5.01 18.60
CA ARG A 328 -20.40 -4.96 17.28
C ARG A 328 -21.45 -3.79 17.22
N PHE A 329 -22.31 -3.51 16.21
CA PHE A 329 -22.72 -4.19 14.94
C PHE A 329 -23.58 -3.28 13.98
N ILE A 330 -23.32 -3.26 12.63
CA ILE A 330 -24.25 -2.98 11.46
C ILE A 330 -25.15 -1.67 11.44
N ARG A 331 -25.90 -1.19 10.40
CA ARG A 331 -26.20 -1.51 8.95
C ARG A 331 -26.88 -0.34 8.13
N THR A 332 -26.50 -0.10 6.84
CA THR A 332 -27.31 0.42 5.66
C THR A 332 -28.13 1.76 5.79
N ILE A 333 -28.96 2.36 4.88
CA ILE A 333 -29.59 2.17 3.50
C ILE A 333 -30.03 3.61 2.94
N HIS A 334 -30.61 4.02 1.76
CA HIS A 334 -31.15 3.59 0.42
C HIS A 334 -31.18 4.83 -0.56
N MET A 335 -30.90 4.77 -1.88
CA MET A 335 -31.76 4.76 -3.12
C MET A 335 -32.84 5.84 -3.43
N VAL A 336 -33.01 6.26 -4.73
CA VAL A 336 -34.26 6.18 -5.60
C VAL A 336 -34.29 7.05 -6.94
N LYS A 337 -34.44 6.38 -8.13
CA LYS A 337 -35.14 6.74 -9.45
C LYS A 337 -34.72 7.98 -10.34
N GLN A 338 -35.25 8.33 -11.56
CA GLN A 338 -35.73 7.74 -12.90
C GLN A 338 -36.09 8.94 -13.91
N THR A 339 -36.42 8.95 -15.25
CA THR A 339 -36.57 8.03 -16.45
C THR A 339 -36.82 8.76 -17.83
N LYS A 340 -36.30 8.21 -18.98
CA LYS A 340 -36.88 8.11 -20.39
C LYS A 340 -37.17 9.35 -21.30
N ALA A 341 -37.53 9.27 -22.62
CA ALA A 341 -37.10 8.48 -23.83
C ALA A 341 -37.97 8.72 -25.14
N LYS A 342 -37.49 8.30 -26.35
CA LYS A 342 -38.14 8.19 -27.72
C LYS A 342 -38.33 9.50 -28.56
N THR A 343 -38.65 9.55 -29.89
CA THR A 343 -39.30 8.60 -30.89
C THR A 343 -38.67 8.65 -32.34
N PHE A 344 -39.39 8.33 -33.46
CA PHE A 344 -38.85 8.01 -34.82
C PHE A 344 -39.93 7.97 -35.96
N GLN A 345 -39.54 8.12 -37.25
CA GLN A 345 -40.29 7.83 -38.53
C GLN A 345 -39.37 8.12 -39.77
N ALA A 346 -39.59 7.84 -41.07
CA ALA A 346 -40.59 7.12 -41.94
C ALA A 346 -39.93 6.73 -43.32
N TYR A 347 -40.67 6.27 -44.36
CA TYR A 347 -40.14 5.88 -45.71
C TYR A 347 -41.02 6.29 -46.93
N LEU A 348 -40.45 7.00 -47.91
CA LEU A 348 -40.40 6.64 -49.35
C LEU A 348 -39.55 7.66 -50.15
N ASP A 349 -39.26 7.37 -51.41
CA ASP A 349 -38.40 8.19 -52.27
C ASP A 349 -39.00 9.56 -52.63
N SER A 350 -38.36 10.63 -52.18
CA SER A 350 -38.55 12.01 -52.67
C SER A 350 -37.28 12.84 -52.47
N CYS A 351 -36.12 12.27 -52.83
CA CYS A 351 -34.81 12.82 -52.51
C CYS A 351 -34.47 14.09 -53.34
N HIS A 352 -33.99 15.12 -52.65
CA HIS A 352 -33.70 16.44 -53.22
C HIS A 352 -32.52 16.45 -54.23
N ARG A 353 -31.69 15.40 -54.23
CA ARG A 353 -30.54 15.22 -55.15
C ARG A 353 -30.41 13.76 -55.58
N ARG A 354 -30.53 13.53 -56.89
CA ARG A 354 -30.18 12.28 -57.57
C ARG A 354 -28.77 12.39 -58.13
N TYR A 355 -28.00 11.32 -58.02
CA TYR A 355 -26.58 11.29 -58.40
C TYR A 355 -26.40 10.46 -59.67
N SER A 356 -25.50 10.90 -60.55
CA SER A 356 -25.15 10.18 -61.78
C SER A 356 -23.63 10.10 -61.95
N CYS A 357 -23.15 8.99 -62.53
CA CYS A 357 -21.72 8.77 -62.75
C CYS A 357 -21.12 9.91 -63.61
N VAL A 358 -20.08 10.59 -63.12
CA VAL A 358 -19.50 11.75 -63.83
C VAL A 358 -18.95 11.41 -65.21
N HIS A 359 -18.46 10.18 -65.41
CA HIS A 359 -17.83 9.72 -66.65
C HIS A 359 -18.82 9.17 -67.70
N CYS A 360 -19.90 8.50 -67.31
CA CYS A 360 -20.84 7.86 -68.25
C CYS A 360 -22.31 8.24 -68.08
N ARG A 361 -22.68 8.93 -66.99
CA ARG A 361 -24.01 9.46 -66.60
C ARG A 361 -25.21 8.49 -66.60
N ALA A 362 -25.06 7.24 -67.04
CA ALA A 362 -26.16 6.30 -67.23
C ALA A 362 -26.74 5.72 -65.92
N HIS A 363 -25.92 5.49 -64.89
CA HIS A 363 -26.42 5.08 -63.57
C HIS A 363 -27.00 6.28 -62.83
N LEU A 364 -28.33 6.34 -62.74
CA LEU A 364 -29.05 7.14 -61.75
C LEU A 364 -29.29 6.29 -60.51
N ALA A 365 -28.83 6.79 -59.38
CA ALA A 365 -29.07 6.23 -58.05
C ALA A 365 -29.54 7.36 -57.13
N ASN A 366 -30.44 7.06 -56.18
CA ASN A 366 -30.74 8.02 -55.12
C ASN A 366 -29.51 8.17 -54.22
N HIS A 367 -29.46 9.26 -53.46
CA HIS A 367 -28.45 9.45 -52.42
C HIS A 367 -28.38 8.23 -51.47
N ASP A 368 -29.55 7.65 -51.20
CA ASP A 368 -29.79 6.48 -50.35
C ASP A 368 -29.31 5.13 -50.92
N ASP A 369 -29.06 5.04 -52.24
CA ASP A 369 -28.59 3.82 -52.93
C ASP A 369 -27.08 3.85 -53.19
N LEU A 370 -26.51 5.05 -53.41
CA LEU A 370 -25.08 5.24 -53.67
C LEU A 370 -24.22 5.19 -52.40
N ILE A 371 -24.81 5.45 -51.24
CA ILE A 371 -24.23 5.08 -49.95
C ILE A 371 -24.59 3.62 -49.71
N SER A 372 -23.59 2.74 -49.60
CA SER A 372 -23.82 1.31 -49.37
C SER A 372 -24.47 1.05 -48.00
N LYS A 373 -25.80 0.94 -48.00
CA LYS A 373 -26.60 0.37 -46.89
C LYS A 373 -26.54 -1.16 -46.86
N SER A 374 -25.89 -1.77 -47.84
CA SER A 374 -25.68 -3.20 -48.01
C SER A 374 -24.37 -3.73 -47.41
N PHE A 375 -23.74 -3.00 -46.49
CA PHE A 375 -22.90 -3.64 -45.45
C PHE A 375 -23.78 -4.30 -44.37
N GLN A 376 -24.63 -5.24 -44.79
CA GLN A 376 -25.50 -6.01 -43.90
C GLN A 376 -24.70 -7.14 -43.24
N GLY A 377 -23.83 -6.78 -42.29
CA GLY A 377 -23.18 -7.72 -41.36
C GLY A 377 -24.19 -8.31 -40.37
N SER A 378 -25.13 -9.10 -40.87
CA SER A 378 -26.34 -9.52 -40.17
C SER A 378 -26.19 -10.88 -39.47
N GLN A 379 -26.81 -10.97 -38.29
CA GLN A 379 -27.15 -12.20 -37.55
C GLN A 379 -26.03 -13.14 -37.06
N GLY A 380 -24.82 -13.18 -37.61
CA GLY A 380 -23.81 -14.21 -37.26
C GLY A 380 -23.44 -14.32 -35.76
N ARG A 381 -22.73 -13.33 -35.22
CA ARG A 381 -22.12 -13.38 -33.87
C ARG A 381 -23.17 -13.35 -32.75
N ALA A 382 -24.03 -12.34 -32.76
CA ALA A 382 -25.04 -12.15 -31.73
C ALA A 382 -26.03 -13.32 -31.64
N TYR A 383 -26.37 -14.00 -32.75
CA TYR A 383 -27.23 -15.19 -32.71
C TYR A 383 -26.53 -16.39 -32.08
N LEU A 384 -25.25 -16.64 -32.42
CA LEU A 384 -24.45 -17.72 -31.82
C LEU A 384 -24.45 -17.59 -30.29
N PHE A 385 -24.23 -16.38 -29.75
CA PHE A 385 -24.23 -16.15 -28.31
C PHE A 385 -25.64 -16.18 -27.72
N ASN A 386 -26.56 -15.34 -28.21
CA ASN A 386 -27.94 -15.23 -27.68
C ASN A 386 -28.68 -16.57 -27.73
N SER A 387 -28.84 -17.11 -28.95
CA SER A 387 -29.87 -18.11 -29.26
C SER A 387 -29.34 -19.53 -29.24
N VAL A 388 -28.03 -19.73 -29.44
CA VAL A 388 -27.43 -21.07 -29.59
C VAL A 388 -26.58 -21.46 -28.39
N TYR A 389 -25.77 -20.55 -27.83
CA TYR A 389 -24.87 -20.90 -26.72
C TYR A 389 -25.46 -20.58 -25.35
N VAL A 390 -25.99 -19.38 -25.15
CA VAL A 390 -26.53 -18.93 -23.85
C VAL A 390 -28.03 -19.22 -23.72
N GLU A 391 -28.74 -19.37 -24.84
CA GLU A 391 -30.19 -19.66 -24.92
C GLU A 391 -31.08 -18.60 -24.22
N GLU A 392 -30.55 -17.38 -24.06
CA GLU A 392 -31.26 -16.18 -23.60
C GLU A 392 -31.12 -15.07 -24.67
N HIS A 393 -32.21 -14.39 -25.04
CA HIS A 393 -32.11 -13.19 -25.89
C HIS A 393 -31.47 -12.04 -25.10
N ILE A 394 -30.21 -11.72 -25.40
CA ILE A 394 -29.37 -10.77 -24.67
C ILE A 394 -29.14 -9.51 -25.51
N GLN A 395 -28.33 -9.59 -26.58
CA GLN A 395 -28.12 -8.51 -27.54
C GLN A 395 -29.30 -8.40 -28.52
N ARG A 396 -29.52 -7.22 -29.11
CA ARG A 396 -30.49 -7.05 -30.21
C ARG A 396 -29.94 -7.62 -31.52
N THR A 397 -30.67 -8.54 -32.13
CA THR A 397 -30.42 -9.05 -33.49
C THR A 397 -30.84 -8.01 -34.53
N GLY A 398 -29.98 -7.02 -34.79
CA GLY A 398 -30.21 -5.89 -35.70
C GLY A 398 -29.13 -5.69 -36.76
N VAL A 399 -29.18 -4.55 -37.47
CA VAL A 399 -28.21 -4.19 -38.51
C VAL A 399 -26.94 -3.61 -37.86
N ALA A 400 -25.77 -4.12 -38.25
CA ALA A 400 -24.47 -3.84 -37.60
C ALA A 400 -23.89 -2.41 -37.79
N ILE A 401 -24.71 -1.42 -38.16
CA ILE A 401 -24.32 -0.01 -38.30
C ILE A 401 -24.27 0.70 -36.92
N GLU A 402 -24.90 0.13 -35.89
CA GLU A 402 -25.03 0.75 -34.55
C GLU A 402 -23.93 0.37 -33.55
N THR A 403 -23.27 -0.79 -33.68
CA THR A 403 -22.28 -1.29 -32.71
C THR A 403 -20.89 -0.69 -32.90
N GLN A 404 -20.73 0.56 -32.47
CA GLN A 404 -19.45 1.29 -32.44
C GLN A 404 -18.53 0.92 -31.25
N GLY A 405 -18.88 -0.11 -30.47
CA GLY A 405 -18.27 -0.41 -29.17
C GLY A 405 -18.20 -1.91 -28.85
N PHE A 406 -17.59 -2.23 -27.72
CA PHE A 406 -17.43 -3.61 -27.24
C PHE A 406 -18.59 -4.02 -26.33
N SER A 407 -19.04 -5.28 -26.47
CA SER A 407 -20.07 -5.87 -25.59
C SER A 407 -19.52 -7.09 -24.88
N PHE A 408 -19.38 -7.02 -23.56
CA PHE A 408 -19.04 -8.18 -22.73
C PHE A 408 -20.31 -8.95 -22.37
N VAL A 409 -20.40 -10.24 -22.70
CA VAL A 409 -21.55 -11.09 -22.35
C VAL A 409 -21.08 -12.15 -21.36
N THR A 410 -21.61 -12.09 -20.13
CA THR A 410 -21.06 -12.79 -18.96
C THR A 410 -22.15 -13.33 -18.04
N SER A 411 -21.83 -14.28 -17.17
CA SER A 411 -22.80 -14.92 -16.27
C SER A 411 -22.90 -14.21 -14.91
N GLY A 412 -24.08 -14.21 -14.31
CA GLY A 412 -24.29 -13.65 -12.97
C GLY A 412 -25.58 -14.12 -12.29
N ARG A 413 -25.76 -13.69 -11.03
CA ARG A 413 -26.88 -14.12 -10.18
C ARG A 413 -28.24 -13.49 -10.54
N LYS A 414 -28.22 -12.46 -11.37
CA LYS A 414 -29.37 -11.66 -11.78
C LYS A 414 -29.04 -11.02 -13.14
N ARG A 415 -30.03 -10.91 -14.02
CA ARG A 415 -29.88 -10.22 -15.29
C ARG A 415 -29.75 -8.71 -15.09
N GLU A 416 -28.62 -8.13 -15.48
CA GLU A 416 -28.31 -6.70 -15.37
C GLU A 416 -27.45 -6.24 -16.54
N SER A 417 -27.74 -5.04 -17.08
CA SER A 417 -27.01 -4.43 -18.19
C SER A 417 -26.23 -3.23 -17.66
N LEU A 418 -24.92 -3.19 -17.89
CA LEU A 418 -24.00 -2.13 -17.48
C LEU A 418 -23.39 -1.44 -18.70
N THR A 419 -23.03 -0.17 -18.54
CA THR A 419 -22.31 0.61 -19.56
C THR A 419 -21.24 1.48 -18.92
N GLY A 420 -20.29 1.94 -19.72
CA GLY A 420 -19.33 2.93 -19.26
C GLY A 420 -18.33 2.38 -18.23
N ASN A 421 -17.92 3.27 -17.32
CA ASN A 421 -17.01 2.93 -16.22
C ASN A 421 -17.59 1.88 -15.23
N ALA A 422 -18.89 1.58 -15.27
CA ALA A 422 -19.49 0.54 -14.42
C ALA A 422 -18.96 -0.85 -14.76
N THR A 423 -18.77 -1.15 -16.06
CA THR A 423 -18.10 -2.36 -16.56
C THR A 423 -16.69 -2.48 -15.97
N LEU A 424 -15.89 -1.41 -16.07
CA LEU A 424 -14.49 -1.38 -15.62
C LEU A 424 -14.34 -1.49 -14.10
N HIS A 425 -15.35 -1.03 -13.34
CA HIS A 425 -15.39 -1.17 -11.89
C HIS A 425 -15.78 -2.60 -11.46
N LEU A 426 -16.70 -3.26 -12.17
CA LEU A 426 -17.11 -4.63 -11.84
C LEU A 426 -16.10 -5.69 -12.31
N TYR A 427 -15.38 -5.42 -13.40
CA TYR A 427 -14.39 -6.31 -14.00
C TYR A 427 -13.00 -5.64 -14.09
N PRO A 428 -12.22 -5.58 -12.98
CA PRO A 428 -10.97 -4.83 -12.93
C PRO A 428 -9.88 -5.28 -13.90
N HIS A 429 -9.96 -6.50 -14.45
CA HIS A 429 -9.04 -6.98 -15.49
C HIS A 429 -9.25 -6.28 -16.84
N PHE A 430 -10.45 -5.75 -17.11
CA PHE A 430 -10.70 -4.89 -18.28
C PHE A 430 -10.27 -3.44 -18.06
N LYS A 431 -9.85 -3.04 -16.86
CA LYS A 431 -9.48 -1.66 -16.53
C LYS A 431 -8.44 -1.02 -17.47
N PRO A 432 -7.42 -1.72 -18.02
CA PRO A 432 -6.49 -1.13 -18.98
C PRO A 432 -7.16 -0.62 -20.27
N LEU A 433 -8.38 -1.06 -20.61
CA LEU A 433 -9.16 -0.45 -21.70
C LEU A 433 -9.45 1.04 -21.48
N GLN A 434 -9.35 1.54 -20.24
CA GLN A 434 -9.47 2.97 -19.92
C GLN A 434 -8.29 3.81 -20.48
N GLU A 435 -7.17 3.19 -20.83
CA GLU A 435 -6.00 3.86 -21.42
C GLU A 435 -6.27 4.28 -22.87
N PHE A 436 -7.14 3.55 -23.57
CA PHE A 436 -7.63 3.93 -24.89
C PHE A 436 -8.66 5.06 -24.76
N LYS A 437 -8.21 6.31 -24.96
CA LYS A 437 -9.05 7.51 -24.90
C LYS A 437 -10.32 7.34 -25.75
N GLY A 438 -11.48 7.44 -25.09
CA GLY A 438 -12.80 7.29 -25.70
C GLY A 438 -13.44 5.90 -25.55
N VAL A 439 -12.67 4.83 -25.35
CA VAL A 439 -13.22 3.45 -25.26
C VAL A 439 -14.30 3.33 -24.20
N SER A 440 -14.12 3.96 -23.02
CA SER A 440 -15.03 3.81 -21.89
C SER A 440 -16.50 4.12 -22.24
N GLU A 441 -16.77 5.14 -23.06
CA GLU A 441 -18.15 5.52 -23.44
C GLU A 441 -18.82 4.48 -24.36
N TYR A 442 -18.01 3.61 -24.96
CA TYR A 442 -18.38 2.57 -25.92
C TYR A 442 -18.15 1.15 -25.34
N LEU A 443 -18.15 1.01 -24.01
CA LEU A 443 -18.20 -0.29 -23.33
C LEU A 443 -19.61 -0.59 -22.82
N SER A 444 -20.05 -1.83 -23.04
CA SER A 444 -21.26 -2.39 -22.46
C SER A 444 -21.01 -3.78 -21.87
N THR A 445 -21.82 -4.19 -20.90
CA THR A 445 -21.76 -5.54 -20.31
C THR A 445 -23.16 -6.05 -20.00
N GLU A 446 -23.50 -7.18 -20.59
CA GLU A 446 -24.75 -7.89 -20.35
C GLU A 446 -24.48 -9.09 -19.43
N ILE A 447 -25.00 -9.01 -18.21
CA ILE A 447 -24.92 -10.06 -17.21
C ILE A 447 -26.16 -10.92 -17.32
N CYS A 448 -26.00 -12.22 -17.52
CA CYS A 448 -27.05 -13.16 -17.91
C CYS A 448 -27.18 -14.31 -16.90
N THR A 449 -28.35 -14.93 -16.80
CA THR A 449 -28.66 -15.91 -15.73
C THR A 449 -28.51 -17.37 -16.15
N SER A 450 -28.34 -17.63 -17.44
CA SER A 450 -28.22 -18.96 -18.01
C SER A 450 -27.07 -19.78 -17.41
N ARG A 451 -27.30 -21.11 -17.38
CA ARG A 451 -26.35 -22.15 -16.98
C ARG A 451 -26.03 -23.12 -18.11
N GLN A 452 -26.59 -22.89 -19.30
CA GLN A 452 -26.39 -23.78 -20.46
C GLN A 452 -24.91 -23.82 -20.86
N LYS A 453 -24.47 -24.98 -21.37
CA LYS A 453 -23.18 -25.17 -22.05
C LYS A 453 -21.95 -24.68 -21.24
N ARG A 454 -22.05 -24.71 -19.91
CA ARG A 454 -21.04 -24.20 -18.95
C ARG A 454 -20.74 -22.69 -19.08
N PHE A 455 -21.68 -21.89 -19.59
CA PHE A 455 -21.56 -20.43 -19.76
C PHE A 455 -21.12 -19.67 -18.50
N SER A 456 -21.40 -20.19 -17.29
CA SER A 456 -20.89 -19.63 -16.03
C SER A 456 -19.36 -19.58 -15.89
N LEU A 457 -18.62 -20.24 -16.79
CA LEU A 457 -17.15 -20.26 -16.83
C LEU A 457 -16.57 -19.37 -17.95
N VAL A 458 -17.41 -18.68 -18.74
CA VAL A 458 -17.00 -17.90 -19.92
C VAL A 458 -17.47 -16.45 -19.82
N THR A 459 -16.72 -15.55 -20.45
CA THR A 459 -17.20 -14.22 -20.84
C THR A 459 -16.88 -14.01 -22.31
N PHE A 460 -17.91 -13.85 -23.14
CA PHE A 460 -17.71 -13.50 -24.55
C PHE A 460 -17.45 -12.01 -24.69
N VAL A 461 -16.62 -11.65 -25.66
CA VAL A 461 -16.36 -10.25 -26.03
C VAL A 461 -16.78 -10.08 -27.49
N ASP A 462 -17.95 -9.48 -27.70
CA ASP A 462 -18.39 -9.11 -29.04
C ASP A 462 -17.71 -7.79 -29.44
N THR A 463 -17.11 -7.79 -30.63
CA THR A 463 -16.28 -6.70 -31.15
C THR A 463 -17.04 -5.91 -32.21
N PRO A 464 -16.81 -4.58 -32.30
CA PRO A 464 -17.45 -3.74 -33.31
C PRO A 464 -17.15 -4.26 -34.73
N GLY A 465 -18.11 -4.09 -35.64
CA GLY A 465 -17.97 -4.54 -37.03
C GLY A 465 -16.93 -3.70 -37.77
N LEU A 466 -15.82 -4.31 -38.18
CA LEU A 466 -14.72 -3.64 -38.87
C LEU A 466 -15.03 -3.37 -40.35
N VAL A 467 -14.84 -2.12 -40.77
CA VAL A 467 -15.11 -1.62 -42.14
C VAL A 467 -13.88 -0.89 -42.68
N ASP A 468 -13.56 -1.10 -43.97
CA ASP A 468 -12.59 -0.30 -44.71
C ASP A 468 -13.27 0.95 -45.31
N GLY A 469 -12.70 2.15 -45.12
CA GLY A 469 -13.22 3.40 -45.67
C GLY A 469 -13.06 4.59 -44.71
N ASP A 470 -13.77 5.69 -44.97
CA ASP A 470 -13.72 6.93 -44.17
C ASP A 470 -14.37 6.83 -42.76
N MET A 471 -14.82 5.63 -42.36
CA MET A 471 -15.45 5.38 -41.06
C MET A 471 -14.45 5.54 -39.91
N LYS A 472 -14.49 6.69 -39.24
CA LYS A 472 -13.69 6.98 -38.05
C LYS A 472 -14.39 6.43 -36.80
N TYR A 473 -13.67 5.58 -36.07
CA TYR A 473 -14.10 5.07 -34.78
C TYR A 473 -13.79 6.12 -33.70
N PRO A 474 -14.58 6.18 -32.61
CA PRO A 474 -14.39 7.18 -31.55
C PRO A 474 -13.15 6.94 -30.67
N PHE A 475 -12.45 5.83 -30.87
CA PHE A 475 -11.23 5.41 -30.19
C PHE A 475 -10.37 4.53 -31.12
N ASP A 476 -9.14 4.18 -30.70
CA ASP A 476 -8.29 3.22 -31.42
C ASP A 476 -8.80 1.78 -31.22
N VAL A 477 -9.73 1.38 -32.10
CA VAL A 477 -10.34 0.06 -32.12
C VAL A 477 -9.35 -1.05 -32.50
N ASP A 478 -8.31 -0.74 -33.29
CA ASP A 478 -7.34 -1.74 -33.75
C ASP A 478 -6.47 -2.18 -32.57
N GLN A 479 -5.93 -1.23 -31.80
CA GLN A 479 -5.13 -1.55 -30.61
C GLN A 479 -5.98 -2.16 -29.49
N ALA A 480 -7.23 -1.72 -29.31
CA ALA A 480 -8.13 -2.32 -28.33
C ALA A 480 -8.47 -3.80 -28.66
N ILE A 481 -8.65 -4.15 -29.93
CA ILE A 481 -8.85 -5.56 -30.35
C ILE A 481 -7.57 -6.38 -30.15
N LEU A 482 -6.39 -5.84 -30.49
CA LEU A 482 -5.12 -6.53 -30.30
C LEU A 482 -4.84 -6.82 -28.81
N TRP A 483 -5.12 -5.85 -27.93
CA TRP A 483 -5.01 -6.01 -26.49
C TRP A 483 -6.01 -7.03 -25.93
N LEU A 484 -7.26 -7.02 -26.41
CA LEU A 484 -8.25 -8.04 -26.04
C LEU A 484 -7.81 -9.45 -26.47
N GLY A 485 -7.20 -9.59 -27.66
CA GLY A 485 -6.65 -10.86 -28.13
C GLY A 485 -5.62 -11.47 -27.17
N GLU A 486 -4.77 -10.64 -26.56
CA GLU A 486 -3.78 -11.09 -25.57
C GLU A 486 -4.40 -11.66 -24.28
N LEU A 487 -5.67 -11.34 -23.98
CA LEU A 487 -6.42 -11.91 -22.86
C LEU A 487 -7.31 -13.11 -23.25
N CYS A 488 -7.66 -13.29 -24.53
CA CYS A 488 -8.62 -14.30 -24.96
C CYS A 488 -8.01 -15.71 -25.07
N ASP A 489 -8.63 -16.71 -24.45
CA ASP A 489 -8.30 -18.14 -24.63
C ASP A 489 -8.67 -18.68 -26.03
N LEU A 490 -9.64 -18.05 -26.70
CA LEU A 490 -10.17 -18.47 -28.00
C LEU A 490 -10.59 -17.23 -28.81
N ILE A 491 -10.25 -17.17 -30.09
CA ILE A 491 -10.55 -16.04 -30.98
C ILE A 491 -11.31 -16.54 -32.20
N LEU A 492 -12.60 -16.19 -32.28
CA LEU A 492 -13.51 -16.61 -33.35
C LEU A 492 -13.55 -15.54 -34.46
N VAL A 493 -13.04 -15.88 -35.65
CA VAL A 493 -12.99 -15.01 -36.83
C VAL A 493 -14.07 -15.45 -37.81
N PHE A 494 -15.03 -14.56 -38.07
CA PHE A 494 -16.17 -14.83 -38.95
C PHE A 494 -16.05 -14.07 -40.27
N PHE A 495 -16.13 -14.79 -41.39
CA PHE A 495 -16.24 -14.23 -42.73
C PHE A 495 -17.68 -14.32 -43.26
N ASP A 496 -18.03 -13.44 -44.20
CA ASP A 496 -19.34 -13.35 -44.84
C ASP A 496 -19.17 -13.62 -46.36
N PRO A 497 -19.98 -14.50 -46.98
CA PRO A 497 -19.94 -14.78 -48.41
C PRO A 497 -20.54 -13.67 -49.28
N MET A 498 -21.33 -12.74 -48.73
CA MET A 498 -21.98 -11.69 -49.50
C MET A 498 -21.13 -10.42 -49.57
N GLY A 499 -20.64 -10.13 -50.77
CA GLY A 499 -19.69 -9.05 -51.05
C GLY A 499 -18.24 -9.51 -50.99
N GLN A 500 -17.33 -8.82 -51.67
CA GLN A 500 -15.89 -9.12 -51.64
C GLN A 500 -15.22 -8.60 -50.35
N ALA A 501 -15.86 -8.84 -49.20
CA ALA A 501 -15.57 -8.24 -47.90
C ALA A 501 -14.39 -8.91 -47.16
N LEU A 502 -13.32 -9.21 -47.88
CA LEU A 502 -12.00 -9.53 -47.30
C LEU A 502 -11.34 -8.25 -46.79
N CYS A 503 -12.00 -7.65 -45.81
CA CYS A 503 -11.70 -6.35 -45.21
C CYS A 503 -10.22 -6.29 -44.83
N LYS A 504 -9.48 -5.38 -45.47
CA LYS A 504 -8.03 -5.24 -45.32
C LYS A 504 -7.67 -4.96 -43.88
N ARG A 505 -8.46 -4.13 -43.19
CA ARG A 505 -8.33 -3.85 -41.75
C ARG A 505 -8.51 -5.12 -40.89
N THR A 506 -9.59 -5.89 -41.11
CA THR A 506 -9.81 -7.16 -40.41
C THR A 506 -8.65 -8.12 -40.60
N LEU A 507 -8.20 -8.30 -41.84
CA LEU A 507 -7.08 -9.19 -42.15
C LEU A 507 -5.74 -8.71 -41.56
N ASN A 508 -5.49 -7.40 -41.51
CA ASN A 508 -4.31 -6.82 -40.83
C ASN A 508 -4.30 -7.11 -39.32
N ILE A 509 -5.48 -7.16 -38.69
CA ILE A 509 -5.62 -7.50 -37.27
C ILE A 509 -5.44 -9.00 -37.06
N VAL A 510 -6.05 -9.85 -37.90
CA VAL A 510 -5.88 -11.32 -37.88
C VAL A 510 -4.41 -11.72 -38.05
N GLU A 511 -3.67 -11.05 -38.95
CA GLU A 511 -2.23 -11.27 -39.14
C GLU A 511 -1.42 -10.99 -37.85
N LYS A 512 -1.63 -9.83 -37.22
CA LYS A 512 -0.98 -9.45 -35.95
C LYS A 512 -1.38 -10.33 -34.76
N LEU A 513 -2.63 -10.80 -34.71
CA LEU A 513 -3.07 -11.76 -33.70
C LEU A 513 -2.36 -13.11 -33.91
N ASN A 514 -2.21 -13.56 -35.16
CA ASN A 514 -1.55 -14.81 -35.50
C ASN A 514 -0.06 -14.84 -35.11
N GLU A 515 0.64 -13.70 -35.12
CA GLU A 515 2.02 -13.58 -34.64
C GLU A 515 2.20 -14.00 -33.16
N LYS A 516 1.15 -13.86 -32.33
CA LYS A 516 1.20 -14.14 -30.87
C LYS A 516 0.29 -15.28 -30.40
N GLN A 517 -0.81 -15.53 -31.11
CA GLN A 517 -1.96 -16.34 -30.66
C GLN A 517 -2.52 -17.26 -31.77
N GLY A 518 -1.68 -17.65 -32.74
CA GLY A 518 -2.11 -18.44 -33.90
C GLY A 518 -2.77 -19.80 -33.58
N ASP A 519 -2.51 -20.36 -32.40
CA ASP A 519 -3.15 -21.57 -31.87
C ASP A 519 -4.60 -21.35 -31.40
N ARG A 520 -4.95 -20.11 -31.04
CA ARG A 520 -6.27 -19.70 -30.51
C ARG A 520 -7.22 -19.18 -31.59
N LEU A 521 -6.72 -18.87 -32.79
CA LEU A 521 -7.53 -18.43 -33.92
C LEU A 521 -8.37 -19.58 -34.49
N ARG A 522 -9.65 -19.31 -34.75
CA ARG A 522 -10.58 -20.22 -35.44
C ARG A 522 -11.38 -19.45 -36.48
N PHE A 523 -11.47 -19.98 -37.69
CA PHE A 523 -12.10 -19.33 -38.83
C PHE A 523 -13.45 -19.99 -39.14
N TYR A 524 -14.45 -19.18 -39.49
CA TYR A 524 -15.81 -19.64 -39.78
C TYR A 524 -16.40 -18.90 -40.97
N LEU A 525 -17.02 -19.63 -41.91
CA LEU A 525 -17.85 -19.01 -42.93
C LEU A 525 -19.28 -18.87 -42.38
N SER A 526 -19.62 -17.65 -41.97
CA SER A 526 -20.98 -17.30 -41.54
C SER A 526 -21.93 -17.13 -42.73
N LYS A 527 -23.24 -17.17 -42.50
CA LYS A 527 -24.29 -17.09 -43.54
C LYS A 527 -24.10 -18.03 -44.74
N ALA A 528 -23.60 -19.25 -44.50
CA ALA A 528 -23.31 -20.19 -45.59
C ALA A 528 -24.55 -20.63 -46.43
N ASP A 529 -25.77 -20.30 -45.99
CA ASP A 529 -27.02 -20.45 -46.75
C ASP A 529 -27.33 -19.29 -47.74
N GLU A 530 -26.59 -18.18 -47.68
CA GLU A 530 -26.65 -17.08 -48.66
C GLU A 530 -25.61 -17.28 -49.79
N ALA A 531 -24.58 -18.10 -49.54
CA ALA A 531 -23.44 -18.39 -50.43
C ALA A 531 -23.74 -19.26 -51.69
N GLY A 532 -24.99 -19.32 -52.15
CA GLY A 532 -25.37 -20.04 -53.37
C GLY A 532 -25.17 -21.58 -53.29
N GLY A 533 -24.66 -22.15 -54.39
CA GLY A 533 -24.41 -23.59 -54.51
C GLY A 533 -23.23 -24.08 -53.66
N GLU A 534 -23.01 -25.39 -53.63
CA GLU A 534 -21.83 -25.96 -52.95
C GLU A 534 -20.52 -25.57 -53.66
N SER A 535 -20.54 -25.57 -54.99
CA SER A 535 -19.46 -25.06 -55.85
C SER A 535 -19.13 -23.58 -55.59
N ASP A 536 -20.15 -22.78 -55.25
CA ASP A 536 -19.97 -21.35 -55.01
C ASP A 536 -19.45 -21.09 -53.59
N ARG A 537 -19.97 -21.81 -52.59
CA ARG A 537 -19.35 -21.90 -51.24
C ARG A 537 -17.87 -22.27 -51.32
N GLN A 538 -17.55 -23.38 -52.00
CA GLN A 538 -16.16 -23.83 -52.15
C GLN A 538 -15.28 -22.78 -52.84
N ARG A 539 -15.80 -22.06 -53.85
CA ARG A 539 -15.08 -20.96 -54.52
C ARG A 539 -14.81 -19.79 -53.55
N VAL A 540 -15.81 -19.37 -52.76
CA VAL A 540 -15.68 -18.30 -51.76
C VAL A 540 -14.70 -18.70 -50.66
N MET A 541 -14.80 -19.92 -50.13
CA MET A 541 -13.87 -20.44 -49.11
C MET A 541 -12.43 -20.48 -49.64
N MET A 542 -12.24 -20.95 -50.88
CA MET A 542 -10.92 -20.99 -51.53
C MET A 542 -10.34 -19.57 -51.72
N GLN A 543 -11.16 -18.58 -52.10
CA GLN A 543 -10.73 -17.18 -52.19
C GLN A 543 -10.29 -16.62 -50.83
N ILE A 544 -11.07 -16.85 -49.77
CA ILE A 544 -10.73 -16.44 -48.40
C ILE A 544 -9.40 -17.09 -47.95
N VAL A 545 -9.24 -18.40 -48.14
CA VAL A 545 -8.01 -19.12 -47.78
C VAL A 545 -6.81 -18.64 -48.60
N GLN A 546 -6.98 -18.34 -49.89
CA GLN A 546 -5.89 -17.79 -50.72
C GLN A 546 -5.44 -16.40 -50.24
N GLU A 547 -6.36 -15.51 -49.86
CA GLU A 547 -6.02 -14.17 -49.33
C GLU A 547 -5.45 -14.22 -47.90
N LEU A 548 -5.79 -15.22 -47.09
CA LEU A 548 -5.12 -15.50 -45.82
C LEU A 548 -3.69 -16.05 -46.04
N CYS A 549 -3.52 -17.01 -46.96
CA CYS A 549 -2.21 -17.58 -47.32
C CYS A 549 -1.24 -16.59 -47.99
N LYS A 550 -1.74 -15.48 -48.55
CA LYS A 550 -0.90 -14.37 -49.07
C LYS A 550 -0.21 -13.57 -47.97
N ARG A 551 -0.64 -13.70 -46.70
CA ARG A 551 -0.08 -12.95 -45.56
C ARG A 551 0.99 -13.79 -44.83
N PRO A 552 2.09 -13.15 -44.36
CA PRO A 552 3.16 -13.86 -43.67
C PRO A 552 2.65 -14.51 -42.37
N GLY A 553 3.20 -15.67 -42.03
CA GLY A 553 2.85 -16.43 -40.82
C GLY A 553 1.52 -17.19 -40.92
N LEU A 554 0.48 -16.58 -41.48
CA LEU A 554 -0.82 -17.22 -41.74
C LEU A 554 -0.70 -18.38 -42.75
N ASN A 555 0.24 -18.30 -43.69
CA ASN A 555 0.54 -19.36 -44.67
C ASN A 555 1.02 -20.71 -44.09
N LYS A 556 1.19 -20.83 -42.76
CA LYS A 556 1.53 -22.09 -42.06
C LYS A 556 0.32 -22.73 -41.35
N CYS A 557 -0.82 -22.05 -41.30
CA CYS A 557 -2.01 -22.51 -40.61
C CYS A 557 -2.78 -23.52 -41.45
N GLY A 558 -3.22 -24.63 -40.85
CA GLY A 558 -4.22 -25.50 -41.45
C GLY A 558 -5.59 -24.82 -41.38
N PHE A 559 -6.03 -24.21 -42.48
CA PHE A 559 -7.31 -23.50 -42.56
C PHE A 559 -8.49 -24.47 -42.64
N ASP A 560 -8.86 -25.03 -41.49
CA ASP A 560 -10.23 -25.48 -41.27
C ASP A 560 -11.16 -24.27 -41.10
N MET A 561 -12.30 -24.29 -41.79
CA MET A 561 -13.24 -23.17 -41.85
C MET A 561 -14.68 -23.67 -41.99
N PRO A 562 -15.26 -24.26 -40.93
CA PRO A 562 -16.61 -24.82 -40.98
C PRO A 562 -17.69 -23.76 -41.27
N THR A 563 -18.76 -24.23 -41.91
CA THR A 563 -19.89 -23.44 -42.39
C THR A 563 -20.96 -23.28 -41.32
N ILE A 564 -21.31 -22.05 -40.97
CA ILE A 564 -22.36 -21.73 -40.00
C ILE A 564 -23.38 -20.76 -40.58
N TYR A 565 -24.65 -20.89 -40.17
CA TYR A 565 -25.70 -19.94 -40.49
C TYR A 565 -26.81 -19.94 -39.43
N VAL A 566 -27.70 -18.95 -39.52
CA VAL A 566 -28.88 -18.84 -38.66
C VAL A 566 -30.05 -19.57 -39.33
N PRO A 567 -30.59 -20.66 -38.74
CA PRO A 567 -31.70 -21.40 -39.35
C PRO A 567 -32.94 -20.51 -39.52
N ASN A 568 -33.40 -20.36 -40.76
CA ASN A 568 -34.63 -19.65 -41.08
C ASN A 568 -35.75 -20.65 -41.41
N PRO A 569 -36.80 -20.78 -40.59
CA PRO A 569 -37.91 -21.72 -40.84
C PRO A 569 -38.58 -21.54 -42.21
N ASN A 570 -38.55 -20.32 -42.77
CA ASN A 570 -39.18 -19.98 -44.04
C ASN A 570 -38.24 -20.17 -45.25
N LYS A 571 -36.96 -20.50 -45.04
CA LYS A 571 -35.94 -20.70 -46.08
C LYS A 571 -35.03 -21.90 -45.69
N PRO A 572 -35.49 -23.15 -45.87
CA PRO A 572 -34.69 -24.32 -45.58
C PRO A 572 -33.45 -24.39 -46.49
N SER A 573 -32.27 -24.44 -45.88
CA SER A 573 -30.98 -24.52 -46.59
C SER A 573 -30.55 -25.97 -46.79
N ARG A 574 -29.81 -26.23 -47.88
CA ARG A 574 -29.08 -27.49 -48.12
C ARG A 574 -27.63 -27.44 -47.63
N CYS A 575 -27.19 -26.32 -47.07
CA CYS A 575 -25.87 -26.22 -46.44
C CYS A 575 -25.87 -26.96 -45.09
N VAL A 576 -24.78 -27.67 -44.76
CA VAL A 576 -24.61 -28.25 -43.43
C VAL A 576 -24.28 -27.12 -42.45
N ASN A 577 -25.10 -26.96 -41.40
CA ASN A 577 -24.82 -26.03 -40.32
C ASN A 577 -23.90 -26.73 -39.30
N GLN A 578 -22.73 -26.16 -39.04
CA GLN A 578 -21.72 -26.71 -38.12
C GLN A 578 -21.66 -25.88 -36.82
N ILE A 579 -22.75 -25.22 -36.45
CA ILE A 579 -22.80 -24.27 -35.32
C ILE A 579 -22.67 -24.97 -33.96
N GLU A 580 -23.11 -26.24 -33.85
CA GLU A 580 -22.85 -27.13 -32.72
C GLU A 580 -21.36 -27.46 -32.54
N GLU A 581 -20.57 -27.47 -33.62
CA GLU A 581 -19.12 -27.69 -33.53
C GLU A 581 -18.38 -26.46 -32.97
N VAL A 582 -18.90 -25.25 -33.22
CA VAL A 582 -18.45 -24.03 -32.53
C VAL A 582 -18.69 -24.17 -31.03
N CYS A 583 -19.86 -24.66 -30.62
CA CYS A 583 -20.20 -24.90 -29.21
C CYS A 583 -19.25 -25.92 -28.57
N ARG A 584 -19.04 -27.08 -29.22
CA ARG A 584 -18.07 -28.11 -28.78
C ARG A 584 -16.64 -27.58 -28.71
N THR A 585 -16.25 -26.70 -29.63
CA THR A 585 -14.92 -26.06 -29.62
C THR A 585 -14.76 -25.16 -28.39
N ILE A 586 -15.77 -24.34 -28.07
CA ILE A 586 -15.75 -23.51 -26.84
C ILE A 586 -15.71 -24.40 -25.59
N GLU A 587 -16.56 -25.42 -25.50
CA GLU A 587 -16.57 -26.38 -24.37
C GLU A 587 -15.24 -27.12 -24.19
N LYS A 588 -14.62 -27.55 -25.30
CA LYS A 588 -13.28 -28.17 -25.28
C LYS A 588 -12.22 -27.20 -24.77
N THR A 589 -12.26 -25.93 -25.20
CA THR A 589 -11.33 -24.90 -24.71
C THR A 589 -11.55 -24.58 -23.23
N ILE A 590 -12.80 -24.48 -22.74
CA ILE A 590 -13.08 -24.34 -21.29
C ILE A 590 -12.36 -25.43 -20.50
N ASN A 591 -12.55 -26.69 -20.90
CA ASN A 591 -11.98 -27.84 -20.17
C ASN A 591 -10.44 -27.83 -20.23
N GLN A 592 -9.88 -27.52 -21.40
CA GLN A 592 -8.43 -27.41 -21.59
C GLN A 592 -7.84 -26.27 -20.74
N THR A 593 -8.47 -25.09 -20.71
CA THR A 593 -8.03 -23.94 -19.91
C THR A 593 -8.15 -24.23 -18.42
N VAL A 594 -9.29 -24.75 -17.93
CA VAL A 594 -9.47 -25.12 -16.51
C VAL A 594 -8.42 -26.14 -16.06
N GLN A 595 -8.19 -27.19 -16.86
CA GLN A 595 -7.14 -28.18 -16.57
C GLN A 595 -5.74 -27.55 -16.58
N ASN A 596 -5.43 -26.69 -17.55
CA ASN A 596 -4.14 -26.00 -17.64
C ASN A 596 -3.91 -25.05 -16.46
N THR A 597 -4.91 -24.29 -16.04
CA THR A 597 -4.84 -23.38 -14.87
C THR A 597 -4.66 -24.16 -13.57
N LEU A 598 -5.40 -25.26 -13.36
CA LEU A 598 -5.23 -26.11 -12.18
C LEU A 598 -3.85 -26.81 -12.16
N ASN A 599 -3.33 -27.21 -13.33
CA ASN A 599 -1.99 -27.76 -13.46
C ASN A 599 -0.89 -26.72 -13.22
N SER A 600 -1.07 -25.46 -13.67
CA SER A 600 -0.14 -24.36 -13.36
C SER A 600 -0.13 -24.09 -11.86
N LEU A 601 -1.30 -23.88 -11.25
CA LEU A 601 -1.45 -23.61 -9.82
C LEU A 601 -0.74 -24.66 -8.95
N GLU A 602 -0.72 -25.92 -9.37
CA GLU A 602 0.05 -26.97 -8.68
C GLU A 602 1.56 -26.83 -8.85
N LYS A 603 2.06 -26.57 -10.06
CA LYS A 603 3.48 -26.27 -10.32
C LYS A 603 3.94 -25.06 -9.51
N ASP A 604 3.15 -23.99 -9.52
CA ASP A 604 3.39 -22.75 -8.78
C ASP A 604 3.41 -23.01 -7.26
N CYS A 605 2.45 -23.77 -6.72
CA CYS A 605 2.45 -24.17 -5.32
C CYS A 605 3.67 -25.03 -4.94
N ASN A 606 4.09 -25.93 -5.82
CA ASN A 606 5.26 -26.79 -5.59
C ASN A 606 6.56 -25.98 -5.62
N LEU A 607 6.76 -25.12 -6.63
CA LEU A 607 7.90 -24.22 -6.75
C LEU A 607 8.00 -23.27 -5.53
N ILE A 608 6.89 -22.65 -5.11
CA ILE A 608 6.85 -21.81 -3.92
C ILE A 608 7.22 -22.61 -2.66
N THR A 609 6.75 -23.86 -2.54
CA THR A 609 7.07 -24.73 -1.41
C THR A 609 8.56 -25.09 -1.38
N GLU A 610 9.12 -25.45 -2.53
CA GLU A 610 10.53 -25.84 -2.71
C GLU A 610 11.46 -24.66 -2.43
N THR A 611 11.30 -23.53 -3.14
CA THR A 611 12.13 -22.33 -2.96
C THR A 611 12.06 -21.79 -1.54
N ALA A 612 10.88 -21.79 -0.89
CA ALA A 612 10.76 -21.36 0.51
C ALA A 612 11.46 -22.32 1.49
N THR A 613 11.37 -23.64 1.26
CA THR A 613 12.03 -24.66 2.08
C THR A 613 13.55 -24.58 1.94
N GLU A 614 14.05 -24.45 0.70
CA GLU A 614 15.47 -24.27 0.41
C GLU A 614 16.00 -22.98 1.05
N THR A 615 15.28 -21.87 0.91
CA THR A 615 15.62 -20.56 1.52
C THR A 615 15.73 -20.65 3.05
N LEU A 616 14.82 -21.38 3.72
CA LEU A 616 14.88 -21.61 5.16
C LEU A 616 16.04 -22.53 5.57
N ASN A 617 16.35 -23.55 4.76
CA ASN A 617 17.46 -24.48 5.01
C ASN A 617 18.83 -23.82 4.83
N ASN A 618 19.02 -23.06 3.74
CA ASN A 618 20.25 -22.32 3.46
C ASN A 618 20.53 -21.29 4.57
N ASP A 619 19.53 -20.52 5.01
CA ASP A 619 19.69 -19.62 6.14
C ASP A 619 20.00 -20.37 7.46
N ARG A 620 19.37 -21.53 7.70
CA ARG A 620 19.67 -22.35 8.88
C ARG A 620 21.14 -22.78 8.91
N GLN A 621 21.73 -23.13 7.76
CA GLN A 621 23.17 -23.42 7.66
C GLN A 621 24.01 -22.16 7.93
N VAL A 622 23.73 -21.05 7.26
CA VAL A 622 24.47 -19.78 7.43
C VAL A 622 24.38 -19.24 8.87
N SER A 623 23.26 -19.44 9.57
CA SER A 623 23.10 -19.12 10.99
C SER A 623 24.01 -19.97 11.89
N ILE A 624 24.22 -21.24 11.55
CA ILE A 624 25.15 -22.14 12.27
C ILE A 624 26.61 -21.74 12.00
N GLU A 625 26.97 -21.42 10.75
CA GLU A 625 28.29 -20.87 10.40
C GLU A 625 28.57 -19.58 11.19
N ASN A 626 27.66 -18.60 11.12
CA ASN A 626 27.77 -17.34 11.85
C ASN A 626 27.85 -17.52 13.36
N ARG A 627 27.28 -18.59 13.93
CA ARG A 627 27.43 -18.93 15.36
C ARG A 627 28.82 -19.51 15.65
N ARG A 628 29.35 -20.36 14.76
CA ARG A 628 30.73 -20.89 14.85
C ARG A 628 31.78 -19.78 14.73
N SER A 629 31.68 -18.89 13.74
CA SER A 629 32.63 -17.77 13.58
C SER A 629 32.56 -16.78 14.75
N ARG A 630 31.36 -16.44 15.26
CA ARG A 630 31.25 -15.62 16.49
C ARG A 630 31.86 -16.29 17.72
N PHE A 631 31.75 -17.61 17.86
CA PHE A 631 32.41 -18.35 18.95
C PHE A 631 33.94 -18.33 18.80
N LYS A 632 34.47 -18.59 17.60
CA LYS A 632 35.91 -18.49 17.29
C LYS A 632 36.45 -17.09 17.59
N GLY A 633 35.77 -16.04 17.10
CA GLY A 633 36.16 -14.65 17.32
C GLY A 633 36.09 -14.23 18.80
N CYS A 634 35.12 -14.77 19.56
CA CYS A 634 35.06 -14.56 21.01
C CYS A 634 36.22 -15.24 21.75
N LEU A 635 36.59 -16.46 21.37
CA LEU A 635 37.72 -17.20 21.94
C LEU A 635 39.06 -16.51 21.64
N LEU A 636 39.29 -16.12 20.39
CA LEU A 636 40.46 -15.35 19.96
C LEU A 636 40.52 -13.97 20.64
N GLY A 637 39.36 -13.31 20.79
CA GLY A 637 39.26 -12.04 21.52
C GLY A 637 39.63 -12.18 23.00
N MET A 638 39.18 -13.24 23.69
CA MET A 638 39.60 -13.50 25.07
C MET A 638 41.10 -13.73 25.17
N LEU A 639 41.68 -14.56 24.29
CA LEU A 639 43.14 -14.77 24.23
C LEU A 639 43.91 -13.47 23.98
N GLY A 640 43.40 -12.62 23.10
CA GLY A 640 43.96 -11.29 22.80
C GLY A 640 43.89 -10.29 23.95
N PHE A 641 43.07 -10.52 24.98
CA PHE A 641 43.08 -9.75 26.23
C PHE A 641 43.87 -10.44 27.35
N THR A 642 43.82 -11.77 27.47
CA THR A 642 44.53 -12.48 28.54
C THR A 642 46.04 -12.48 28.34
N VAL A 643 46.55 -12.62 27.11
CA VAL A 643 48.00 -12.67 26.85
C VAL A 643 48.68 -11.33 27.17
N PRO A 644 48.20 -10.14 26.70
CA PRO A 644 48.79 -8.87 27.11
C PRO A 644 48.63 -8.56 28.61
N LEU A 645 47.53 -9.00 29.24
CA LEU A 645 47.36 -8.85 30.68
C LEU A 645 48.35 -9.72 31.47
N LEU A 646 48.61 -10.94 31.03
CA LEU A 646 49.60 -11.83 31.63
C LEU A 646 51.02 -11.28 31.46
N LEU A 647 51.35 -10.76 30.28
CA LEU A 647 52.63 -10.07 30.00
C LEU A 647 52.81 -8.80 30.84
N LEU A 648 51.75 -8.01 31.05
CA LEU A 648 51.78 -6.86 31.94
C LEU A 648 52.02 -7.29 33.40
N VAL A 649 51.38 -8.38 33.84
CA VAL A 649 51.60 -8.95 35.18
C VAL A 649 53.03 -9.48 35.35
N THR A 650 53.61 -10.15 34.35
CA THR A 650 55.02 -10.58 34.43
C THR A 650 56.00 -9.41 34.38
N LEU A 651 55.70 -8.34 33.65
CA LEU A 651 56.50 -7.10 33.66
C LEU A 651 56.46 -6.40 35.03
N VAL A 652 55.29 -6.35 35.67
CA VAL A 652 55.10 -5.80 37.03
C VAL A 652 55.79 -6.69 38.07
N LEU A 653 55.70 -8.01 37.96
CA LEU A 653 56.43 -8.93 38.84
C LEU A 653 57.96 -8.82 38.65
N GLY A 654 58.42 -8.70 37.40
CA GLY A 654 59.84 -8.52 37.06
C GLY A 654 60.44 -7.15 37.42
N SER A 655 59.64 -6.23 37.98
CA SER A 655 60.11 -4.93 38.50
C SER A 655 60.12 -4.84 40.04
N PHE A 656 59.85 -5.94 40.75
CA PHE A 656 60.28 -6.11 42.15
C PHE A 656 61.76 -6.52 42.22
N SER A 657 62.43 -6.28 43.36
CA SER A 657 63.81 -6.76 43.53
C SER A 657 63.85 -8.30 43.58
N LYS A 658 64.97 -8.90 43.13
CA LYS A 658 65.14 -10.36 43.13
C LYS A 658 64.89 -10.97 44.51
N GLU A 659 65.30 -10.29 45.57
CA GLU A 659 65.15 -10.76 46.95
C GLU A 659 63.68 -10.97 47.35
N ILE A 660 62.76 -10.15 46.81
CA ILE A 660 61.31 -10.29 47.05
C ILE A 660 60.72 -11.45 46.23
N LEU A 661 61.23 -11.67 45.01
CA LEU A 661 60.78 -12.76 44.14
C LEU A 661 61.26 -14.13 44.63
N GLU A 662 62.52 -14.22 45.07
CA GLU A 662 63.12 -15.42 45.66
C GLU A 662 62.37 -15.84 46.94
N LEU A 663 61.99 -14.87 47.79
CA LEU A 663 61.21 -15.11 49.01
C LEU A 663 59.78 -15.62 48.76
N MET A 664 59.17 -15.27 47.61
CA MET A 664 57.77 -15.61 47.28
C MET A 664 57.59 -16.85 46.41
N LEU A 665 58.57 -17.18 45.55
CA LEU A 665 58.47 -18.25 44.55
C LEU A 665 59.56 -19.33 44.65
N GLY A 666 60.67 -19.04 45.34
CA GLY A 666 61.84 -19.91 45.40
C GLY A 666 62.56 -20.07 44.06
N ASN A 667 63.78 -20.60 44.10
CA ASN A 667 64.67 -20.67 42.93
C ASN A 667 64.04 -21.42 41.74
N SER A 668 63.37 -22.54 42.00
CA SER A 668 62.68 -23.33 40.96
C SER A 668 61.49 -22.60 40.31
N GLY A 669 60.85 -21.67 41.03
CA GLY A 669 59.80 -20.82 40.46
C GLY A 669 60.35 -19.77 39.51
N ILE A 670 61.57 -19.26 39.76
CA ILE A 670 62.23 -18.26 38.93
C ILE A 670 62.78 -18.86 37.63
N GLU A 671 63.35 -20.08 37.67
CA GLU A 671 63.73 -20.80 36.44
C GLU A 671 62.52 -21.04 35.53
N ALA A 672 61.41 -21.51 36.10
CA ALA A 672 60.15 -21.73 35.36
C ALA A 672 59.59 -20.44 34.75
N LEU A 673 59.66 -19.30 35.46
CA LEU A 673 59.24 -17.99 34.94
C LEU A 673 60.11 -17.53 33.78
N THR A 674 61.43 -17.72 33.90
CA THR A 674 62.42 -17.31 32.89
C THR A 674 62.23 -18.07 31.58
N LEU A 675 62.09 -19.40 31.64
CA LEU A 675 61.78 -20.28 30.50
C LEU A 675 60.44 -19.95 29.81
N TYR A 676 59.49 -19.38 30.54
CA TYR A 676 58.19 -18.97 29.98
C TYR A 676 58.29 -17.66 29.20
N VAL A 677 58.98 -16.66 29.76
CA VAL A 677 59.19 -15.34 29.12
C VAL A 677 59.97 -15.48 27.81
N GLU A 678 61.03 -16.29 27.80
CA GLU A 678 61.90 -16.47 26.63
C GLU A 678 61.16 -17.07 25.42
N ARG A 679 60.16 -17.94 25.65
CA ARG A 679 59.32 -18.51 24.57
C ARG A 679 58.23 -17.57 24.06
N CYS A 680 57.76 -16.62 24.85
CA CYS A 680 56.67 -15.71 24.45
C CYS A 680 57.09 -14.68 23.39
N ALA A 681 58.39 -14.49 23.12
CA ALA A 681 58.89 -13.53 22.14
C ALA A 681 58.78 -13.99 20.66
N LEU A 682 58.44 -15.26 20.40
CA LEU A 682 58.60 -15.89 19.08
C LEU A 682 57.30 -16.49 18.49
N GLN A 683 56.17 -15.77 18.57
CA GLN A 683 55.03 -16.06 17.68
C GLN A 683 54.11 -14.85 17.50
N GLY A 684 54.13 -14.25 16.31
CA GLY A 684 53.26 -13.13 15.96
C GLY A 684 52.90 -13.12 14.48
N GLU A 685 51.80 -13.78 14.11
CA GLU A 685 50.94 -13.38 12.99
C GLU A 685 49.58 -14.07 13.09
N GLY A 686 48.50 -13.39 12.66
CA GLY A 686 47.14 -13.88 12.89
C GLY A 686 46.04 -12.89 12.48
N HIS A 687 45.90 -12.63 11.18
CA HIS A 687 44.76 -11.85 10.65
C HIS A 687 43.42 -12.53 10.99
N CYS A 688 42.47 -11.79 11.57
CA CYS A 688 41.10 -12.26 11.79
C CYS A 688 40.07 -11.19 11.42
N GLY A 689 39.45 -11.34 10.24
CA GLY A 689 38.50 -10.38 9.65
C GLY A 689 37.18 -11.01 9.21
N ASP A 690 36.71 -12.02 9.94
CA ASP A 690 35.62 -12.92 9.54
C ASP A 690 34.24 -12.23 9.57
N ARG A 691 33.83 -11.62 8.45
CA ARG A 691 32.54 -10.92 8.32
C ARG A 691 31.39 -11.93 8.30
N THR A 692 30.52 -11.86 9.31
CA THR A 692 29.30 -12.70 9.36
C THR A 692 28.38 -12.43 8.16
N LYS A 693 28.01 -13.50 7.43
CA LYS A 693 27.03 -13.46 6.33
C LYS A 693 25.65 -12.97 6.84
N PRO A 694 24.81 -12.31 6.02
CA PRO A 694 23.45 -11.96 6.44
C PRO A 694 22.58 -13.21 6.69
N THR A 695 21.60 -13.08 7.58
CA THR A 695 20.57 -14.11 7.89
C THR A 695 19.23 -13.45 8.18
N PHE A 696 18.12 -14.10 7.83
CA PHE A 696 16.76 -13.65 8.09
C PHE A 696 16.48 -13.48 9.59
N SER A 697 15.71 -12.46 9.94
CA SER A 697 15.16 -12.31 11.28
C SER A 697 14.14 -13.41 11.59
N GLY A 698 13.92 -13.68 12.88
CA GLY A 698 12.87 -14.61 13.30
C GLY A 698 11.46 -14.21 12.87
N LYS A 699 11.23 -12.94 12.50
CA LYS A 699 9.96 -12.48 11.91
C LYS A 699 9.85 -12.93 10.45
N GLU A 700 10.89 -12.74 9.65
CA GLU A 700 10.88 -13.11 8.22
C GLU A 700 10.76 -14.62 8.04
N LYS A 701 11.50 -15.41 8.85
CA LYS A 701 11.35 -16.87 8.89
C LYS A 701 9.93 -17.31 9.19
N ARG A 702 9.33 -16.72 10.23
CA ARG A 702 7.94 -16.99 10.61
C ARG A 702 6.96 -16.58 9.51
N GLN A 703 7.13 -15.43 8.86
CA GLN A 703 6.28 -15.00 7.75
C GLN A 703 6.44 -15.88 6.49
N LEU A 704 7.62 -16.45 6.26
CA LEU A 704 7.86 -17.40 5.16
C LEU A 704 7.23 -18.77 5.47
N GLN A 705 7.27 -19.19 6.74
CA GLN A 705 6.65 -20.43 7.20
C GLN A 705 5.11 -20.34 7.28
N GLU A 706 4.55 -19.23 7.78
CA GLU A 706 3.09 -18.94 7.74
C GLU A 706 2.55 -18.91 6.29
N LYS A 707 3.38 -18.53 5.31
CA LYS A 707 3.05 -18.64 3.86
C LYS A 707 3.11 -20.08 3.35
N LEU A 708 4.10 -20.87 3.78
CA LEU A 708 4.26 -22.27 3.40
C LEU A 708 3.06 -23.10 3.90
N GLU A 709 2.70 -22.91 5.17
CA GLU A 709 1.51 -23.48 5.81
C GLU A 709 0.23 -23.10 5.05
N TYR A 710 0.04 -21.82 4.70
CA TYR A 710 -1.10 -21.38 3.89
C TYR A 710 -1.17 -22.03 2.50
N VAL A 711 -0.04 -22.19 1.80
CA VAL A 711 0.01 -22.87 0.49
C VAL A 711 -0.35 -24.35 0.63
N GLN A 712 0.20 -25.03 1.64
CA GLN A 712 -0.01 -26.46 1.87
C GLN A 712 -1.43 -26.77 2.37
N GLU A 713 -1.93 -26.07 3.38
CA GLU A 713 -3.22 -26.37 4.03
C GLU A 713 -4.41 -25.70 3.33
N VAL A 714 -4.28 -24.47 2.83
CA VAL A 714 -5.41 -23.70 2.28
C VAL A 714 -5.46 -23.76 0.76
N VAL A 715 -4.34 -23.51 0.07
CA VAL A 715 -4.34 -23.42 -1.41
C VAL A 715 -4.48 -24.80 -2.05
N LYS A 716 -3.68 -25.80 -1.63
CA LYS A 716 -3.80 -27.17 -2.19
C LYS A 716 -5.15 -27.82 -1.86
N THR A 717 -5.71 -27.60 -0.66
CA THR A 717 -7.06 -28.09 -0.31
C THR A 717 -8.15 -27.43 -1.15
N LYS A 718 -8.08 -26.12 -1.39
CA LYS A 718 -9.02 -25.44 -2.31
C LYS A 718 -8.86 -25.93 -3.76
N LYS A 719 -7.62 -26.16 -4.24
CA LYS A 719 -7.37 -26.76 -5.56
C LYS A 719 -8.02 -28.14 -5.66
N LYS A 720 -7.88 -28.99 -4.64
CA LYS A 720 -8.52 -30.31 -4.59
C LYS A 720 -10.05 -30.20 -4.70
N ASN A 721 -10.68 -29.35 -3.89
CA ASN A 721 -12.14 -29.18 -3.93
C ASN A 721 -12.63 -28.66 -5.30
N LEU A 722 -11.93 -27.69 -5.90
CA LEU A 722 -12.23 -27.18 -7.25
C LEU A 722 -12.03 -28.24 -8.35
N TYR A 723 -11.05 -29.14 -8.17
CA TYR A 723 -10.82 -30.25 -9.10
C TYR A 723 -11.89 -31.35 -8.96
N GLU A 724 -12.34 -31.65 -7.74
CA GLU A 724 -13.50 -32.54 -7.50
C GLU A 724 -14.80 -31.95 -8.06
N GLU A 725 -15.01 -30.63 -7.93
CA GLU A 725 -16.13 -29.92 -8.55
C GLU A 725 -16.04 -29.94 -10.10
N TYR A 726 -14.86 -29.70 -10.67
CA TYR A 726 -14.60 -29.81 -12.11
C TYR A 726 -14.84 -31.23 -12.63
N LEU A 727 -14.38 -32.26 -11.92
CA LEU A 727 -14.63 -33.67 -12.29
C LEU A 727 -16.12 -33.99 -12.28
N ARG A 728 -16.85 -33.60 -11.22
CA ARG A 728 -18.33 -33.76 -11.15
C ARG A 728 -19.10 -33.00 -12.23
N GLN A 729 -18.51 -31.94 -12.80
CA GLN A 729 -19.10 -31.20 -13.92
C GLN A 729 -18.68 -31.75 -15.29
N SER A 730 -17.61 -32.56 -15.34
CA SER A 730 -16.98 -33.07 -16.58
C SER A 730 -17.30 -34.53 -16.89
N VAL A 731 -17.49 -35.34 -15.84
CA VAL A 731 -17.93 -36.73 -15.89
C VAL A 731 -19.47 -36.73 -15.85
N GLY A 732 -20.13 -37.56 -16.67
CA GLY A 732 -21.59 -37.68 -16.63
C GLY A 732 -22.05 -38.47 -15.41
N ASP A 733 -23.27 -38.23 -14.93
CA ASP A 733 -23.82 -38.88 -13.71
C ASP A 733 -23.84 -40.43 -13.76
N GLN A 734 -23.67 -41.02 -14.95
CA GLN A 734 -23.60 -42.48 -15.15
C GLN A 734 -22.22 -43.09 -14.81
N ASP A 735 -21.14 -42.32 -14.90
CA ASP A 735 -19.74 -42.78 -14.73
C ASP A 735 -19.22 -42.57 -13.28
N MET A 736 -20.11 -42.29 -12.33
CA MET A 736 -19.80 -41.89 -10.94
C MET A 736 -20.18 -42.95 -9.87
N ASN A 737 -20.46 -44.20 -10.28
CA ASN A 737 -20.75 -45.35 -9.41
C ASN A 737 -19.61 -46.37 -9.40
#